data_AF-Q0JI71-F1
#
_entry.id   AF-Q0JI71-F1
#
_cell.length_a   1.000
_cell.length_b   1.000
_cell.length_c   1.000
_cell.angle_alpha   90.00
_cell.angle_beta   90.00
_cell.angle_gamma   90.00
#
_symmetry.space_group_name_H-M   'P 1'
#
loop_
_entity.id
_entity.type
_entity.pdbx_description
1 polymer ?
#
loop_
_entity_poly.entity_id
_entity_poly.type
_entity_poly.pdbx_seq_one_letter_code
_entity_poly.pdbx_strand_id
1 'polypeptide(L)'
;MATEPSTSAPASPAAVAGGDDSLEPWSARVRTLTRLGRHREALALLRHGDPSPPPHALALPAAVISCAKLHLASGVAQIHALAAKRGLLPSSDAYLLSALLSSYSRLRLLPLARQLLDELPLASTPPATARTAFNSLISGCALHGVPAGCFSLFRRMRVAAGVRFDAVTLLALVPVAPLGIVPQLHALAARSGLAANTSVANCLVSVYARGGGGGASLARQVFEEMPRASRDLVSWNAVISAHAQNGLAVEAVELYRRMRGPEGGGVEPDAVTLVGVLSSCAHTGARRVGLDVERYVRDTIPGFRDNLPLCNALINFHARCGSLAQAQELFDEMPERSVVSWTTLIIGYGMHGQGDIAVDLFETMVSEATAPDSVAMVGLLSACSHAGMYDEGRKYFSTMERDYCLRPKLEHYTCMVDLLGRAGRLDEARELIASMPMAADGAVWGALLGACKIHKNVEMGEEAFERVVSLEPANVGYYVLMANIYADAGQLDGVAKVRAAMRRRGLRKEPGCSYVEHKGKVHLFMADDHSHPQARRIYELVVELERMVKEKTGGDVVEERAEKAVAEAAAVPLVGFHSEKLAVAFGLLNTEAGSEIVVIKNLRVCGDCHSFLKTISELTNRAFLVRDASRFHRFENGACSCRDYW
;
A
#
# COMPACT_ATOMS: atom_id res chain seq x y z
N MET A 1 14.45 44.37 -35.16
CA MET A 1 13.49 44.62 -36.25
C MET A 1 12.10 44.29 -35.73
N ALA A 2 11.18 45.26 -35.86
CA ALA A 2 9.76 45.28 -35.48
C ALA A 2 9.43 45.28 -33.98
N THR A 3 9.38 46.50 -33.42
CA THR A 3 8.71 46.91 -32.18
C THR A 3 7.26 47.31 -32.46
N GLU A 4 6.33 46.78 -31.66
CA GLU A 4 4.91 47.14 -31.39
C GLU A 4 3.95 47.49 -32.55
N PRO A 5 2.68 47.05 -32.45
CA PRO A 5 1.66 48.07 -32.23
C PRO A 5 0.45 47.67 -31.34
N SER A 6 -0.04 48.70 -30.66
CA SER A 6 -1.43 49.09 -30.38
C SER A 6 -2.48 48.05 -29.93
N THR A 7 -2.90 48.27 -28.69
CA THR A 7 -4.17 47.90 -28.09
C THR A 7 -5.38 48.22 -28.97
N SER A 8 -6.12 47.19 -29.38
CA SER A 8 -7.55 47.29 -29.71
C SER A 8 -8.28 46.00 -29.34
N ALA A 9 -9.52 46.17 -28.91
CA ALA A 9 -10.38 45.27 -28.15
C ALA A 9 -10.48 43.79 -28.63
N PRO A 10 -10.68 42.84 -27.70
CA PRO A 10 -10.93 41.46 -28.07
C PRO A 10 -12.36 41.27 -28.60
N ALA A 11 -12.40 40.76 -29.83
CA ALA A 11 -13.30 39.75 -30.38
C ALA A 11 -14.68 39.52 -29.73
N SER A 12 -15.70 39.78 -30.57
CA SER A 12 -17.03 39.17 -30.66
C SER A 12 -17.28 37.89 -29.82
N PRO A 13 -18.39 37.82 -29.05
CA PRO A 13 -18.84 36.57 -28.48
C PRO A 13 -19.42 35.69 -29.61
N ALA A 14 -18.67 34.65 -29.94
CA ALA A 14 -19.16 33.55 -30.76
C ALA A 14 -20.46 32.99 -30.15
N ALA A 15 -21.54 33.11 -30.93
CA ALA A 15 -22.68 32.23 -31.04
C ALA A 15 -22.83 31.19 -29.91
N VAL A 16 -23.37 31.62 -28.77
CA VAL A 16 -24.06 30.69 -27.87
C VAL A 16 -25.40 30.38 -28.52
N ALA A 17 -25.53 29.13 -28.95
CA ALA A 17 -26.69 28.53 -29.54
C ALA A 17 -28.01 29.10 -28.99
N GLY A 18 -28.72 29.83 -29.86
CA GLY A 18 -30.14 30.04 -29.72
C GLY A 18 -30.83 28.68 -29.87
N GLY A 19 -31.36 28.18 -28.77
CA GLY A 19 -32.18 26.98 -28.70
C GLY A 19 -33.20 27.14 -27.57
N ASP A 20 -34.38 27.64 -27.93
CA ASP A 20 -35.67 27.35 -27.29
C ASP A 20 -35.78 27.48 -25.74
N ASP A 21 -35.28 28.58 -25.16
CA ASP A 21 -35.35 28.86 -23.71
C ASP A 21 -36.73 29.47 -23.27
N SER A 22 -37.79 29.36 -24.10
CA SER A 22 -39.10 30.01 -23.86
C SER A 22 -40.23 29.08 -23.37
N LEU A 23 -39.97 27.78 -23.20
CA LEU A 23 -40.98 26.79 -22.78
C LEU A 23 -40.64 26.02 -21.47
N GLU A 24 -39.42 26.11 -20.94
CA GLU A 24 -39.07 25.41 -19.68
C GLU A 24 -39.65 26.16 -18.47
N PRO A 25 -40.52 25.54 -17.65
CA PRO A 25 -41.04 26.17 -16.44
C PRO A 25 -39.89 26.60 -15.51
N TRP A 26 -39.98 27.80 -14.92
CA TRP A 26 -38.89 28.38 -14.11
C TRP A 26 -38.38 27.42 -13.00
N SER A 27 -39.27 26.60 -12.42
CA SER A 27 -38.93 25.60 -11.40
C SER A 27 -38.08 24.45 -11.94
N ALA A 28 -38.25 24.06 -13.21
CA ALA A 28 -37.38 23.14 -13.90
C ALA A 28 -36.02 23.77 -14.18
N ARG A 29 -36.01 25.04 -14.60
CA ARG A 29 -34.76 25.80 -14.82
C ARG A 29 -33.91 25.93 -13.55
N VAL A 30 -34.51 26.14 -12.37
CA VAL A 30 -33.78 26.14 -11.07
C VAL A 30 -33.06 24.80 -10.84
N ARG A 31 -33.72 23.67 -11.15
CA ARG A 31 -33.13 22.32 -11.01
C ARG A 31 -32.00 22.12 -12.02
N THR A 32 -32.18 22.56 -13.26
CA THR A 32 -31.15 22.51 -14.31
C THR A 32 -29.93 23.33 -13.93
N LEU A 33 -30.10 24.60 -13.51
CA LEU A 33 -29.01 25.45 -13.04
C LEU A 33 -28.27 24.87 -11.83
N THR A 34 -29.01 24.28 -10.88
CA THR A 34 -28.40 23.60 -9.72
C THR A 34 -27.55 22.40 -10.15
N ARG A 35 -28.00 21.61 -11.13
CA ARG A 35 -27.25 20.48 -11.69
C ARG A 35 -26.00 20.94 -12.42
N LEU A 36 -26.04 22.10 -13.06
CA LEU A 36 -24.91 22.74 -13.74
C LEU A 36 -23.96 23.49 -12.78
N GLY A 37 -24.20 23.46 -11.47
CA GLY A 37 -23.36 24.17 -10.48
C GLY A 37 -23.56 25.69 -10.43
N ARG A 38 -24.52 26.24 -11.19
CA ARG A 38 -24.84 27.68 -11.24
C ARG A 38 -25.74 28.07 -10.06
N HIS A 39 -25.24 27.86 -8.85
CA HIS A 39 -26.03 27.96 -7.61
C HIS A 39 -26.58 29.36 -7.32
N ARG A 40 -25.80 30.42 -7.57
CA ARG A 40 -26.26 31.80 -7.34
C ARG A 40 -27.41 32.16 -8.27
N GLU A 41 -27.34 31.75 -9.53
CA GLU A 41 -28.36 32.00 -10.53
C GLU A 41 -29.63 31.19 -10.26
N ALA A 42 -29.48 29.93 -9.83
CA ALA A 42 -30.60 29.11 -9.38
C ALA A 42 -31.37 29.77 -8.22
N LEU A 43 -30.65 30.32 -7.23
CA LEU A 43 -31.26 31.02 -6.10
C LEU A 43 -31.88 32.36 -6.50
N ALA A 44 -31.25 33.11 -7.42
CA ALA A 44 -31.83 34.34 -7.95
C ALA A 44 -33.14 34.06 -8.69
N LEU A 45 -33.17 33.02 -9.52
CA LEU A 45 -34.37 32.63 -10.25
C LEU A 45 -35.50 32.19 -9.32
N LEU A 46 -35.20 31.44 -8.24
CA LEU A 46 -36.20 31.10 -7.22
C LEU A 46 -36.80 32.36 -6.57
N ARG A 47 -35.97 33.35 -6.24
CA ARG A 47 -36.42 34.58 -5.57
C ARG A 47 -37.39 35.40 -6.41
N HIS A 48 -37.28 35.31 -7.73
CA HIS A 48 -38.14 36.00 -8.69
C HIS A 48 -39.24 35.09 -9.29
N GLY A 49 -39.22 33.79 -8.96
CA GLY A 49 -40.22 32.84 -9.41
C GLY A 49 -41.57 33.04 -8.71
N ASP A 50 -42.65 32.66 -9.38
CA ASP A 50 -44.00 32.71 -8.80
C ASP A 50 -44.02 31.89 -7.49
N PRO A 51 -44.37 32.49 -6.34
CA PRO A 51 -44.43 31.79 -5.06
C PRO A 51 -45.58 30.79 -4.97
N SER A 52 -46.48 30.72 -5.95
CA SER A 52 -47.60 29.78 -5.98
C SER A 52 -47.13 28.31 -6.10
N PRO A 53 -47.69 27.39 -5.30
CA PRO A 53 -47.53 25.96 -5.52
C PRO A 53 -48.35 25.51 -6.76
N PRO A 54 -47.93 24.46 -7.50
CA PRO A 54 -46.81 23.56 -7.24
C PRO A 54 -45.39 23.97 -7.73
N PRO A 55 -45.16 24.88 -8.71
CA PRO A 55 -43.81 25.14 -9.24
C PRO A 55 -42.81 25.52 -8.16
N HIS A 56 -43.22 26.36 -7.20
CA HIS A 56 -42.34 26.79 -6.13
C HIS A 56 -41.90 25.64 -5.21
N ALA A 57 -42.80 24.71 -4.89
CA ALA A 57 -42.49 23.54 -4.07
C ALA A 57 -41.46 22.62 -4.76
N LEU A 58 -41.63 22.38 -6.07
CA LEU A 58 -40.71 21.56 -6.87
C LEU A 58 -39.29 22.14 -6.98
N ALA A 59 -39.13 23.45 -6.80
CA ALA A 59 -37.84 24.13 -6.85
C ALA A 59 -37.08 24.12 -5.50
N LEU A 60 -37.79 23.94 -4.37
CA LEU A 60 -37.19 24.04 -3.03
C LEU A 60 -36.03 23.06 -2.78
N PRO A 61 -36.08 21.77 -3.17
CA PRO A 61 -34.95 20.86 -2.91
C PRO A 61 -33.66 21.33 -3.59
N ALA A 62 -33.75 21.80 -4.84
CA ALA A 62 -32.61 22.33 -5.58
C ALA A 62 -32.06 23.62 -4.97
N ALA A 63 -32.94 24.48 -4.47
CA ALA A 63 -32.55 25.69 -3.75
C ALA A 63 -31.81 25.36 -2.44
N VAL A 64 -32.29 24.40 -1.65
CA VAL A 64 -31.63 23.93 -0.43
C VAL A 64 -30.23 23.39 -0.72
N ILE A 65 -30.07 22.62 -1.80
CA ILE A 65 -28.77 22.10 -2.25
C ILE A 65 -27.84 23.26 -2.63
N SER A 66 -28.36 24.24 -3.38
CA SER A 66 -27.60 25.43 -3.80
C SER A 66 -27.15 26.28 -2.61
N CYS A 67 -28.03 26.52 -1.62
CA CYS A 67 -27.64 27.20 -0.38
C CYS A 67 -26.52 26.46 0.35
N ALA A 68 -26.60 25.13 0.48
CA ALA A 68 -25.55 24.36 1.14
C ALA A 68 -24.23 24.34 0.37
N LYS A 69 -24.27 24.30 -0.96
CA LYS A 69 -23.07 24.42 -1.82
C LYS A 69 -22.39 25.78 -1.72
N LEU A 70 -23.16 26.83 -1.40
CA LEU A 70 -22.66 28.18 -1.14
C LEU A 70 -22.38 28.45 0.34
N HIS A 71 -22.44 27.44 1.21
CA HIS A 71 -22.26 27.58 2.66
C HIS A 71 -23.23 28.55 3.35
N LEU A 72 -24.44 28.73 2.80
CA LEU A 72 -25.47 29.63 3.31
C LEU A 72 -26.41 28.91 4.28
N ALA A 73 -25.98 28.73 5.53
CA ALA A 73 -26.78 28.06 6.56
C ALA A 73 -28.14 28.74 6.84
N SER A 74 -28.17 30.08 6.83
CA SER A 74 -29.39 30.87 7.00
C SER A 74 -30.38 30.62 5.85
N GLY A 75 -29.91 30.49 4.62
CA GLY A 75 -30.74 30.17 3.46
C GLY A 75 -31.40 28.80 3.58
N VAL A 76 -30.66 27.79 4.03
CA VAL A 76 -31.22 26.45 4.31
C VAL A 76 -32.30 26.53 5.40
N ALA A 77 -32.04 27.26 6.49
CA ALA A 77 -33.01 27.43 7.58
C ALA A 77 -34.27 28.19 7.15
N GLN A 78 -34.15 29.22 6.30
CA GLN A 78 -35.29 29.96 5.77
C GLN A 78 -36.18 29.09 4.88
N ILE A 79 -35.57 28.29 4.00
CA ILE A 79 -36.33 27.37 3.14
C ILE A 79 -36.99 26.28 3.99
N HIS A 80 -36.30 25.76 5.01
CA HIS A 80 -36.88 24.83 5.97
C HIS A 80 -38.12 25.43 6.66
N ALA A 81 -38.01 26.64 7.23
CA ALA A 81 -39.13 27.31 7.88
C ALA A 81 -40.30 27.58 6.92
N LEU A 82 -40.02 27.98 5.68
CA LEU A 82 -41.03 28.18 4.64
C LEU A 82 -41.76 26.88 4.31
N ALA A 83 -41.01 25.77 4.17
CA ALA A 83 -41.56 24.46 3.88
C ALA A 83 -42.46 23.95 5.02
N ALA A 84 -42.04 24.13 6.27
CA ALA A 84 -42.83 23.81 7.45
C ALA A 84 -44.14 24.63 7.48
N LYS A 85 -44.06 25.95 7.26
CA LYS A 85 -45.23 26.84 7.22
C LYS A 85 -46.24 26.45 6.13
N ARG A 86 -45.77 25.89 5.02
CA ARG A 86 -46.61 25.46 3.89
C ARG A 86 -47.09 24.00 3.99
N GLY A 87 -46.78 23.28 5.08
CA GLY A 87 -47.17 21.88 5.24
C GLY A 87 -46.48 20.92 4.26
N LEU A 88 -45.32 21.32 3.70
CA LEU A 88 -44.53 20.48 2.79
C LEU A 88 -43.65 19.46 3.54
N LEU A 89 -43.51 19.64 4.86
CA LEU A 89 -42.74 18.80 5.76
C LEU A 89 -43.61 18.42 6.97
N PRO A 90 -43.29 17.30 7.66
CA PRO A 90 -42.14 16.42 7.41
C PRO A 90 -42.44 15.24 6.46
N SER A 91 -43.71 14.93 6.17
CA SER A 91 -44.09 13.72 5.41
C SER A 91 -44.39 13.95 3.92
N SER A 92 -44.67 15.20 3.53
CA SER A 92 -45.34 15.53 2.26
C SER A 92 -44.40 15.50 1.05
N ASP A 93 -43.11 15.81 1.24
CA ASP A 93 -42.10 15.85 0.17
C ASP A 93 -40.78 15.18 0.59
N ALA A 94 -40.59 13.93 0.14
CA ALA A 94 -39.39 13.13 0.44
C ALA A 94 -38.10 13.72 -0.16
N TYR A 95 -38.19 14.42 -1.28
CA TYR A 95 -37.02 15.05 -1.92
C TYR A 95 -36.57 16.27 -1.14
N LEU A 96 -37.52 17.08 -0.67
CA LEU A 96 -37.19 18.23 0.18
C LEU A 96 -36.62 17.81 1.53
N LEU A 97 -37.22 16.79 2.17
CA LEU A 97 -36.72 16.25 3.44
C LEU A 97 -35.27 15.75 3.30
N SER A 98 -34.99 14.93 2.28
CA SER A 98 -33.65 14.40 2.03
C SER A 98 -32.63 15.49 1.67
N ALA A 99 -33.03 16.50 0.91
CA ALA A 99 -32.20 17.67 0.61
C ALA A 99 -31.84 18.45 1.87
N LEU A 100 -32.82 18.72 2.75
CA LEU A 100 -32.58 19.41 4.02
C LEU A 100 -31.64 18.63 4.94
N LEU A 101 -31.90 17.33 5.15
CA LEU A 101 -31.04 16.48 5.99
C LEU A 101 -29.61 16.41 5.47
N SER A 102 -29.44 16.25 4.16
CA SER A 102 -28.12 16.19 3.51
C SER A 102 -27.41 17.56 3.56
N SER A 103 -28.15 18.66 3.38
CA SER A 103 -27.61 20.02 3.45
C SER A 103 -27.20 20.41 4.86
N TYR A 104 -28.02 20.13 5.88
CA TYR A 104 -27.64 20.34 7.28
C TYR A 104 -26.43 19.50 7.66
N SER A 105 -26.40 18.23 7.24
CA SER A 105 -25.24 17.36 7.45
C SER A 105 -23.98 17.96 6.81
N ARG A 106 -24.03 18.37 5.54
CA ARG A 106 -22.89 18.99 4.84
C ARG A 106 -22.39 20.26 5.55
N LEU A 107 -23.28 21.05 6.13
CA LEU A 107 -22.97 22.28 6.88
C LEU A 107 -22.52 22.04 8.33
N ARG A 108 -22.28 20.78 8.75
CA ARG A 108 -21.96 20.40 10.14
C ARG A 108 -23.05 20.76 11.16
N LEU A 109 -24.28 20.93 10.72
CA LEU A 109 -25.45 21.22 11.57
C LEU A 109 -26.22 19.93 11.91
N LEU A 110 -25.50 18.91 12.39
CA LEU A 110 -26.08 17.60 12.74
C LEU A 110 -27.23 17.67 13.79
N PRO A 111 -27.22 18.59 14.78
CA PRO A 111 -28.36 18.72 15.71
C PRO A 111 -29.66 19.11 15.01
N LEU A 112 -29.62 20.04 14.05
CA LEU A 112 -30.80 20.44 13.27
C LEU A 112 -31.30 19.30 12.38
N ALA A 113 -30.38 18.56 11.78
CA ALA A 113 -30.74 17.38 10.98
C ALA A 113 -31.37 16.27 11.84
N ARG A 114 -30.88 16.06 13.08
CA ARG A 114 -31.48 15.13 14.05
C ARG A 114 -32.87 15.58 14.47
N GLN A 115 -33.04 16.86 14.81
CA GLN A 115 -34.34 17.42 15.18
C GLN A 115 -35.37 17.21 14.06
N LEU A 116 -34.99 17.47 12.80
CA LEU A 116 -35.89 17.26 11.66
C LEU A 116 -36.31 15.78 11.51
N LEU A 117 -35.43 14.83 11.86
CA LEU A 117 -35.79 13.41 11.89
C LEU A 117 -36.67 13.07 13.10
N ASP A 118 -36.48 13.73 14.24
CA ASP A 118 -37.27 13.54 15.46
C ASP A 118 -38.72 14.04 15.30
N GLU A 119 -38.92 15.09 14.51
CA GLU A 119 -40.24 15.65 14.21
C GLU A 119 -41.04 14.81 13.18
N LEU A 120 -40.40 13.84 12.51
CA LEU A 120 -41.06 12.99 11.53
C LEU A 120 -42.02 12.00 12.23
N PRO A 121 -43.34 12.00 11.91
CA PRO A 121 -44.27 11.03 12.47
C PRO A 121 -44.04 9.67 11.79
N LEU A 122 -43.07 8.91 12.30
CA LEU A 122 -42.57 7.68 11.68
C LEU A 122 -43.67 6.64 11.43
N ALA A 123 -44.70 6.59 12.28
CA ALA A 123 -45.82 5.65 12.14
C ALA A 123 -46.71 5.93 10.91
N SER A 124 -46.85 7.20 10.50
CA SER A 124 -47.67 7.61 9.35
C SER A 124 -46.84 7.96 8.11
N THR A 125 -45.51 8.04 8.24
CA THR A 125 -44.63 8.37 7.13
C THR A 125 -44.40 7.15 6.22
N PRO A 126 -44.46 7.29 4.89
CA PRO A 126 -44.13 6.20 3.98
C PRO A 126 -42.76 5.57 4.30
N PRO A 127 -42.64 4.22 4.36
CA PRO A 127 -41.40 3.56 4.76
C PRO A 127 -40.18 3.94 3.91
N ALA A 128 -40.38 4.24 2.62
CA ALA A 128 -39.31 4.72 1.74
C ALA A 128 -38.79 6.11 2.16
N THR A 129 -39.68 7.04 2.49
CA THR A 129 -39.33 8.40 2.94
C THR A 129 -38.57 8.34 4.28
N ALA A 130 -39.07 7.54 5.23
CA ALA A 130 -38.39 7.34 6.51
C ALA A 130 -36.98 6.74 6.30
N ARG A 131 -36.85 5.73 5.42
CA ARG A 131 -35.55 5.14 5.08
C ARG A 131 -34.57 6.16 4.50
N THR A 132 -35.02 6.98 3.54
CA THR A 132 -34.20 8.02 2.94
C THR A 132 -33.74 9.03 4.00
N ALA A 133 -34.62 9.42 4.94
CA ALA A 133 -34.28 10.33 6.02
C ALA A 133 -33.18 9.75 6.94
N PHE A 134 -33.32 8.49 7.36
CA PHE A 134 -32.29 7.79 8.13
C PHE A 134 -30.97 7.70 7.34
N ASN A 135 -31.01 7.30 6.06
CA ASN A 135 -29.82 7.18 5.22
C ASN A 135 -29.08 8.52 5.05
N SER A 136 -29.79 9.63 4.81
CA SER A 136 -29.18 10.97 4.72
C SER A 136 -28.44 11.34 6.00
N LEU A 137 -29.00 11.03 7.17
CA LEU A 137 -28.42 11.39 8.46
C LEU A 137 -27.27 10.45 8.87
N ILE A 138 -27.37 9.15 8.58
CA ILE A 138 -26.28 8.17 8.78
C ILE A 138 -25.07 8.55 7.92
N SER A 139 -25.28 8.81 6.62
CA SER A 139 -24.24 9.29 5.72
C SER A 139 -23.65 10.63 6.19
N GLY A 140 -24.47 11.52 6.73
CA GLY A 140 -24.01 12.77 7.34
C GLY A 140 -23.10 12.56 8.55
N CYS A 141 -23.44 11.62 9.44
CA CYS A 141 -22.59 11.25 10.57
C CYS A 141 -21.28 10.58 10.11
N ALA A 142 -21.35 9.74 9.07
CA ALA A 142 -20.18 9.07 8.50
C ALA A 142 -19.21 10.09 7.88
N LEU A 143 -19.72 11.07 7.15
CA LEU A 143 -18.93 12.15 6.53
C LEU A 143 -18.10 12.95 7.54
N HIS A 144 -18.62 13.15 8.76
CA HIS A 144 -17.93 13.90 9.81
C HIS A 144 -17.21 13.02 10.84
N GLY A 145 -17.01 11.74 10.53
CA GLY A 145 -16.25 10.85 11.41
C GLY A 145 -16.91 10.63 12.77
N VAL A 146 -18.24 10.47 12.82
CA VAL A 146 -19.00 10.19 14.05
C VAL A 146 -19.60 8.77 14.03
N PRO A 147 -18.80 7.68 14.13
CA PRO A 147 -19.28 6.31 14.03
C PRO A 147 -20.39 5.98 15.03
N ALA A 148 -20.26 6.43 16.29
CA ALA A 148 -21.28 6.20 17.32
C ALA A 148 -22.65 6.77 16.92
N GLY A 149 -22.66 7.92 16.22
CA GLY A 149 -23.86 8.52 15.65
C GLY A 149 -24.47 7.63 14.56
N CYS A 150 -23.66 7.09 13.66
CA CYS A 150 -24.11 6.18 12.61
C CYS A 150 -24.79 4.93 13.19
N PHE A 151 -24.14 4.26 14.14
CA PHE A 151 -24.68 3.03 14.74
C PHE A 151 -25.88 3.27 15.65
N SER A 152 -25.94 4.41 16.34
CA SER A 152 -27.12 4.82 17.11
C SER A 152 -28.34 5.02 16.21
N LEU A 153 -28.16 5.75 15.10
CA LEU A 153 -29.22 5.96 14.11
C LEU A 153 -29.63 4.66 13.43
N PHE A 154 -28.68 3.78 13.11
CA PHE A 154 -28.97 2.46 12.54
C PHE A 154 -29.77 1.58 13.50
N ARG A 155 -29.44 1.60 14.80
CA ARG A 155 -30.22 0.89 15.83
C ARG A 155 -31.64 1.45 15.92
N ARG A 156 -31.79 2.78 15.95
CA ARG A 156 -33.11 3.43 15.99
C ARG A 156 -33.95 3.09 14.77
N MET A 157 -33.35 3.17 13.58
CA MET A 157 -33.98 2.80 12.31
C MET A 157 -34.58 1.39 12.37
N ARG A 158 -33.80 0.41 12.82
CA ARG A 158 -34.21 -1.00 12.82
C ARG A 158 -35.14 -1.37 13.97
N VAL A 159 -34.82 -0.95 15.19
CA VAL A 159 -35.48 -1.42 16.41
C VAL A 159 -36.65 -0.54 16.81
N ALA A 160 -36.44 0.78 16.86
CA ALA A 160 -37.45 1.70 17.35
C ALA A 160 -38.45 2.11 16.26
N ALA A 161 -37.96 2.31 15.03
CA ALA A 161 -38.79 2.78 13.92
C ALA A 161 -39.32 1.65 13.01
N GLY A 162 -38.80 0.42 13.12
CA GLY A 162 -39.18 -0.70 12.26
C GLY A 162 -38.87 -0.50 10.77
N VAL A 163 -37.97 0.43 10.43
CA VAL A 163 -37.62 0.76 9.05
C VAL A 163 -36.55 -0.21 8.56
N ARG A 164 -36.82 -0.90 7.44
CA ARG A 164 -35.84 -1.77 6.78
C ARG A 164 -34.70 -0.96 6.20
N PHE A 165 -33.47 -1.41 6.44
CA PHE A 165 -32.26 -0.86 5.82
C PHE A 165 -32.05 -1.40 4.41
N ASP A 166 -31.21 -0.72 3.64
CA ASP A 166 -30.87 -1.07 2.26
C ASP A 166 -29.36 -0.96 2.00
N ALA A 167 -28.95 -1.12 0.74
CA ALA A 167 -27.55 -1.01 0.33
C ALA A 167 -26.94 0.35 0.70
N VAL A 168 -27.69 1.45 0.58
CA VAL A 168 -27.21 2.80 0.92
C VAL A 168 -26.91 2.90 2.42
N THR A 169 -27.73 2.29 3.27
CA THR A 169 -27.45 2.22 4.71
C THR A 169 -26.11 1.52 4.99
N LEU A 170 -25.86 0.38 4.35
CA LEU A 170 -24.62 -0.38 4.54
C LEU A 170 -23.40 0.35 3.99
N LEU A 171 -23.51 1.00 2.83
CA LEU A 171 -22.43 1.80 2.24
C LEU A 171 -22.00 2.98 3.12
N ALA A 172 -22.88 3.49 3.97
CA ALA A 172 -22.53 4.52 4.95
C ALA A 172 -21.92 3.94 6.24
N LEU A 173 -22.31 2.72 6.65
CA LEU A 173 -21.88 2.09 7.90
C LEU A 173 -20.55 1.36 7.78
N VAL A 174 -20.36 0.56 6.72
CA VAL A 174 -19.21 -0.32 6.55
C VAL A 174 -17.87 0.44 6.58
N PRO A 175 -17.70 1.60 5.90
CA PRO A 175 -16.43 2.33 5.92
C PRO A 175 -16.04 2.90 7.29
N VAL A 176 -17.01 3.17 8.16
CA VAL A 176 -16.81 3.76 9.50
C VAL A 176 -16.89 2.73 10.62
N ALA A 177 -17.14 1.46 10.28
CA ALA A 177 -17.25 0.39 11.25
C ALA A 177 -15.87 0.05 11.84
N PRO A 178 -15.77 -0.17 13.16
CA PRO A 178 -14.60 -0.82 13.73
C PRO A 178 -14.40 -2.18 13.05
N LEU A 179 -13.15 -2.57 12.76
CA LEU A 179 -12.84 -3.79 12.00
C LEU A 179 -13.48 -5.05 12.61
N GLY A 180 -13.57 -5.16 13.93
CA GLY A 180 -14.24 -6.28 14.62
C GLY A 180 -15.77 -6.35 14.42
N ILE A 181 -16.40 -5.27 13.95
CA ILE A 181 -17.84 -5.19 13.64
C ILE A 181 -18.12 -5.50 12.16
N VAL A 182 -17.13 -5.35 11.28
CA VAL A 182 -17.29 -5.57 9.83
C VAL A 182 -17.83 -6.98 9.51
N PRO A 183 -17.36 -8.08 10.14
CA PRO A 183 -17.95 -9.41 9.95
C PRO A 183 -19.44 -9.48 10.31
N GLN A 184 -19.89 -8.74 11.31
CA GLN A 184 -21.30 -8.71 11.70
C GLN A 184 -22.15 -7.97 10.67
N LEU A 185 -21.65 -6.87 10.12
CA LEU A 185 -22.31 -6.15 9.03
C LEU A 185 -22.33 -6.98 7.75
N HIS A 186 -21.26 -7.72 7.46
CA HIS A 186 -21.20 -8.65 6.34
C HIS A 186 -22.26 -9.76 6.48
N ALA A 187 -22.31 -10.44 7.63
CA ALA A 187 -23.33 -11.46 7.91
C ALA A 187 -24.76 -10.90 7.82
N LEU A 188 -24.97 -9.66 8.29
CA LEU A 188 -26.24 -8.97 8.19
C LEU A 188 -26.63 -8.67 6.74
N ALA A 189 -25.66 -8.27 5.90
CA ALA A 189 -25.86 -8.05 4.47
C ALA A 189 -26.24 -9.36 3.75
N ALA A 190 -25.55 -10.46 4.06
CA ALA A 190 -25.84 -11.79 3.51
C ALA A 190 -27.27 -12.24 3.87
N ARG A 191 -27.64 -12.16 5.15
CA ARG A 191 -28.99 -12.51 5.63
C ARG A 191 -30.10 -11.67 5.02
N SER A 192 -29.79 -10.47 4.55
CA SER A 192 -30.77 -9.54 3.98
C SER A 192 -30.78 -9.55 2.45
N GLY A 193 -30.00 -10.43 1.81
CA GLY A 193 -29.86 -10.49 0.35
C GLY A 193 -29.08 -9.31 -0.26
N LEU A 194 -28.41 -8.50 0.57
CA LEU A 194 -27.67 -7.32 0.12
C LEU A 194 -26.19 -7.63 -0.17
N ALA A 195 -25.68 -8.80 0.21
CA ALA A 195 -24.31 -9.21 -0.12
C ALA A 195 -24.07 -9.38 -1.63
N ALA A 196 -25.12 -9.72 -2.40
CA ALA A 196 -25.05 -9.80 -3.86
C ALA A 196 -25.04 -8.42 -4.55
N ASN A 197 -25.26 -7.33 -3.81
CA ASN A 197 -25.16 -5.99 -4.37
C ASN A 197 -23.68 -5.63 -4.60
N THR A 198 -23.31 -5.41 -5.86
CA THR A 198 -21.91 -5.12 -6.27
C THR A 198 -21.27 -3.99 -5.46
N SER A 199 -21.99 -2.90 -5.20
CA SER A 199 -21.44 -1.78 -4.43
C SER A 199 -21.16 -2.15 -2.97
N VAL A 200 -22.06 -2.89 -2.33
CA VAL A 200 -21.88 -3.37 -0.94
C VAL A 200 -20.72 -4.35 -0.86
N ALA A 201 -20.65 -5.31 -1.79
CA ALA A 201 -19.57 -6.27 -1.87
C ALA A 201 -18.21 -5.57 -2.06
N ASN A 202 -18.10 -4.66 -3.04
CA ASN A 202 -16.87 -3.89 -3.29
C ASN A 202 -16.46 -3.08 -2.04
N CYS A 203 -17.43 -2.47 -1.34
CA CYS A 203 -17.17 -1.76 -0.09
C CYS A 203 -16.62 -2.67 1.02
N LEU A 204 -17.21 -3.87 1.18
CA LEU A 204 -16.73 -4.87 2.14
C LEU A 204 -15.31 -5.35 1.79
N VAL A 205 -15.04 -5.65 0.52
CA VAL A 205 -13.70 -6.04 0.03
C VAL A 205 -12.68 -4.95 0.40
N SER A 206 -12.97 -3.68 0.11
CA SER A 206 -12.07 -2.56 0.40
C SER A 206 -11.88 -2.26 1.90
N VAL A 207 -12.85 -2.61 2.76
CA VAL A 207 -12.70 -2.45 4.22
C VAL A 207 -11.93 -3.63 4.81
N TYR A 208 -12.20 -4.86 4.38
CA TYR A 208 -11.42 -6.03 4.80
C TYR A 208 -9.96 -5.91 4.37
N ALA A 209 -9.68 -5.36 3.18
CA ALA A 209 -8.33 -5.08 2.71
C ALA A 209 -7.50 -4.26 3.71
N ARG A 210 -8.13 -3.34 4.46
CA ARG A 210 -7.50 -2.48 5.46
C ARG A 210 -7.33 -3.14 6.82
N GLY A 211 -8.01 -4.28 7.07
CA GLY A 211 -7.84 -5.06 8.28
C GLY A 211 -6.64 -5.98 8.15
N GLY A 212 -5.47 -5.54 8.61
CA GLY A 212 -4.27 -6.38 8.63
C GLY A 212 -4.52 -7.73 9.32
N GLY A 213 -3.73 -8.75 8.97
CA GLY A 213 -3.84 -10.10 9.56
C GLY A 213 -5.10 -10.85 9.13
N GLY A 214 -5.10 -11.40 7.91
CA GLY A 214 -6.21 -12.21 7.37
C GLY A 214 -7.28 -11.42 6.63
N GLY A 215 -7.22 -10.08 6.58
CA GLY A 215 -8.20 -9.28 5.84
C GLY A 215 -8.31 -9.61 4.36
N ALA A 216 -7.19 -9.93 3.70
CA ALA A 216 -7.21 -10.31 2.28
C ALA A 216 -7.97 -11.61 2.01
N SER A 217 -7.97 -12.59 2.92
CA SER A 217 -8.74 -13.83 2.73
C SER A 217 -10.24 -13.57 2.87
N LEU A 218 -10.66 -12.73 3.81
CA LEU A 218 -12.05 -12.29 3.93
C LEU A 218 -12.49 -11.44 2.73
N ALA A 219 -11.61 -10.55 2.24
CA ALA A 219 -11.84 -9.79 1.03
C ALA A 219 -12.03 -10.72 -0.19
N ARG A 220 -11.18 -11.75 -0.32
CA ARG A 220 -11.35 -12.79 -1.34
C ARG A 220 -12.67 -13.53 -1.18
N GLN A 221 -13.04 -13.91 0.04
CA GLN A 221 -14.28 -14.62 0.30
C GLN A 221 -15.50 -13.82 -0.17
N VAL A 222 -15.58 -12.53 0.18
CA VAL A 222 -16.66 -11.65 -0.31
C VAL A 222 -16.70 -11.63 -1.84
N PHE A 223 -15.55 -11.48 -2.48
CA PHE A 223 -15.46 -11.49 -3.94
C PHE A 223 -15.92 -12.82 -4.56
N GLU A 224 -15.56 -13.96 -3.96
CA GLU A 224 -15.99 -15.27 -4.45
C GLU A 224 -17.48 -15.54 -4.23
N GLU A 225 -18.09 -14.94 -3.20
CA GLU A 225 -19.53 -14.98 -2.95
C GLU A 225 -20.34 -14.12 -3.96
N MET A 226 -19.69 -13.16 -4.64
CA MET A 226 -20.36 -12.36 -5.68
C MET A 226 -20.73 -13.23 -6.89
N PRO A 227 -21.96 -13.10 -7.44
CA PRO A 227 -22.30 -13.68 -8.73
C PRO A 227 -21.30 -13.28 -9.80
N ARG A 228 -20.84 -14.23 -10.62
CA ARG A 228 -19.84 -13.94 -11.67
C ARG A 228 -20.27 -12.81 -12.61
N ALA A 229 -21.54 -12.78 -12.99
CA ALA A 229 -22.12 -11.75 -13.86
C ALA A 229 -22.15 -10.34 -13.24
N SER A 230 -22.00 -10.21 -11.92
CA SER A 230 -22.00 -8.92 -11.22
C SER A 230 -20.59 -8.43 -10.85
N ARG A 231 -19.55 -9.19 -11.18
CA ARG A 231 -18.15 -8.82 -10.94
C ARG A 231 -17.70 -7.87 -12.06
N ASP A 232 -17.59 -6.59 -11.71
CA ASP A 232 -17.13 -5.52 -12.59
C ASP A 232 -15.65 -5.17 -12.34
N LEU A 233 -15.12 -4.22 -13.11
CA LEU A 233 -13.76 -3.69 -12.94
C LEU A 233 -13.48 -3.24 -11.49
N VAL A 234 -14.46 -2.62 -10.82
CA VAL A 234 -14.30 -2.15 -9.44
C VAL A 234 -14.12 -3.32 -8.48
N SER A 235 -14.86 -4.42 -8.67
CA SER A 235 -14.74 -5.62 -7.85
C SER A 235 -13.37 -6.29 -8.01
N TRP A 236 -12.87 -6.39 -9.25
CA TRP A 236 -11.54 -6.90 -9.55
C TRP A 236 -10.44 -6.01 -8.96
N ASN A 237 -10.55 -4.69 -9.13
CA ASN A 237 -9.60 -3.73 -8.58
C ASN A 237 -9.53 -3.81 -7.06
N ALA A 238 -10.68 -3.92 -6.39
CA ALA A 238 -10.76 -4.02 -4.95
C ALA A 238 -10.06 -5.30 -4.44
N VAL A 239 -10.33 -6.46 -5.04
CA VAL A 239 -9.74 -7.72 -4.57
C VAL A 239 -8.25 -7.83 -4.92
N ILE A 240 -7.82 -7.38 -6.10
CA ILE A 240 -6.40 -7.37 -6.49
C ILE A 240 -5.62 -6.44 -5.56
N SER A 241 -6.13 -5.22 -5.34
CA SER A 241 -5.50 -4.25 -4.44
C SER A 241 -5.44 -4.76 -3.00
N ALA A 242 -6.48 -5.45 -2.54
CA ALA A 242 -6.49 -6.07 -1.20
C ALA A 242 -5.34 -7.05 -1.02
N HIS A 243 -5.08 -7.91 -2.02
CA HIS A 243 -3.98 -8.88 -1.95
C HIS A 243 -2.62 -8.20 -2.09
N ALA A 244 -2.47 -7.28 -3.05
CA ALA A 244 -1.24 -6.53 -3.26
C ALA A 244 -0.80 -5.76 -2.00
N GLN A 245 -1.73 -5.05 -1.36
CA GLN A 245 -1.47 -4.25 -0.15
C GLN A 245 -1.17 -5.11 1.08
N ASN A 246 -1.61 -6.36 1.12
CA ASN A 246 -1.35 -7.29 2.21
C ASN A 246 -0.15 -8.22 1.93
N GLY A 247 0.71 -7.90 0.96
CA GLY A 247 1.91 -8.68 0.63
C GLY A 247 1.63 -10.02 -0.06
N LEU A 248 0.38 -10.30 -0.44
CA LEU A 248 -0.06 -11.51 -1.15
C LEU A 248 0.09 -11.33 -2.66
N ALA A 249 1.31 -11.02 -3.06
CA ALA A 249 1.63 -10.62 -4.42
C ALA A 249 1.45 -11.75 -5.45
N VAL A 250 1.66 -13.01 -5.07
CA VAL A 250 1.42 -14.17 -5.94
C VAL A 250 -0.07 -14.29 -6.26
N GLU A 251 -0.91 -14.11 -5.25
CA GLU A 251 -2.36 -14.18 -5.35
C GLU A 251 -2.93 -12.99 -6.13
N ALA A 252 -2.35 -11.80 -5.99
CA ALA A 252 -2.73 -10.62 -6.76
C ALA A 252 -2.47 -10.83 -8.26
N VAL A 253 -1.30 -11.39 -8.62
CA VAL A 253 -0.96 -11.75 -10.00
C VAL A 253 -1.90 -12.83 -10.53
N GLU A 254 -2.28 -13.81 -9.71
CA GLU A 254 -3.24 -14.83 -10.12
C GLU A 254 -4.65 -14.27 -10.35
N LEU A 255 -5.10 -13.35 -9.50
CA LEU A 255 -6.38 -12.66 -9.70
C LEU A 255 -6.39 -11.84 -10.98
N TYR A 256 -5.28 -11.19 -11.34
CA TYR A 256 -5.12 -10.50 -12.62
C TYR A 256 -5.25 -11.45 -13.81
N ARG A 257 -4.66 -12.65 -13.74
CA ARG A 257 -4.84 -13.67 -14.80
C ARG A 257 -6.30 -14.13 -14.91
N ARG A 258 -6.97 -14.34 -13.77
CA ARG A 258 -8.39 -14.73 -13.75
C ARG A 258 -9.29 -13.65 -14.33
N MET A 259 -9.02 -12.38 -14.02
CA MET A 259 -9.73 -11.20 -14.56
C MET A 259 -9.69 -11.16 -16.09
N ARG A 260 -8.50 -11.35 -16.67
CA ARG A 260 -8.30 -11.35 -18.13
C ARG A 260 -8.70 -12.66 -18.81
N GLY A 261 -8.78 -13.74 -18.04
CA GLY A 261 -9.13 -15.06 -18.53
C GLY A 261 -10.63 -15.26 -18.74
N PRO A 262 -11.03 -16.49 -19.13
CA PRO A 262 -12.43 -16.83 -19.36
C PRO A 262 -13.32 -16.62 -18.14
N GLU A 263 -12.77 -16.81 -16.93
CA GLU A 263 -13.52 -16.65 -15.68
C GLU A 263 -13.94 -15.20 -15.43
N GLY A 264 -13.06 -14.23 -15.75
CA GLY A 264 -13.38 -12.82 -15.65
C GLY A 264 -14.16 -12.28 -16.84
N GLY A 265 -14.52 -13.11 -17.84
CA GLY A 265 -15.22 -12.62 -19.03
C GLY A 265 -14.41 -11.63 -19.86
N GLY A 266 -13.08 -11.56 -19.66
CA GLY A 266 -12.21 -10.60 -20.32
C GLY A 266 -12.41 -9.16 -19.86
N VAL A 267 -12.67 -8.91 -18.56
CA VAL A 267 -12.65 -7.53 -18.05
C VAL A 267 -11.26 -6.94 -18.30
N GLU A 268 -11.22 -5.85 -19.06
CA GLU A 268 -9.97 -5.16 -19.36
C GLU A 268 -9.46 -4.39 -18.13
N PRO A 269 -8.18 -4.53 -17.77
CA PRO A 269 -7.58 -3.82 -16.65
C PRO A 269 -7.44 -2.32 -16.92
N ASP A 270 -7.63 -1.51 -15.88
CA ASP A 270 -7.35 -0.08 -15.90
C ASP A 270 -6.00 0.24 -15.23
N ALA A 271 -5.59 1.51 -15.25
CA ALA A 271 -4.34 1.94 -14.63
C ALA A 271 -4.25 1.56 -13.14
N VAL A 272 -5.36 1.57 -12.40
CA VAL A 272 -5.40 1.16 -10.98
C VAL A 272 -5.08 -0.33 -10.84
N THR A 273 -5.67 -1.17 -11.71
CA THR A 273 -5.36 -2.60 -11.78
C THR A 273 -3.86 -2.81 -12.00
N LEU A 274 -3.32 -2.15 -13.03
CA LEU A 274 -1.96 -2.38 -13.53
C LEU A 274 -0.92 -1.93 -12.50
N VAL A 275 -1.14 -0.82 -11.80
CA VAL A 275 -0.29 -0.36 -10.70
C VAL A 275 -0.23 -1.41 -9.57
N GLY A 276 -1.37 -1.97 -9.16
CA GLY A 276 -1.41 -3.00 -8.12
C GLY A 276 -0.70 -4.29 -8.52
N VAL A 277 -0.86 -4.71 -9.78
CA VAL A 277 -0.19 -5.89 -10.33
C VAL A 277 1.31 -5.68 -10.45
N LEU A 278 1.76 -4.53 -10.97
CA LEU A 278 3.18 -4.19 -11.08
C LEU A 278 3.85 -4.12 -9.71
N SER A 279 3.19 -3.53 -8.71
CA SER A 279 3.67 -3.54 -7.32
C SER A 279 3.84 -4.95 -6.77
N SER A 280 2.89 -5.85 -7.08
CA SER A 280 2.97 -7.26 -6.71
C SER A 280 4.13 -7.97 -7.42
N CYS A 281 4.29 -7.77 -8.73
CA CYS A 281 5.42 -8.29 -9.50
C CYS A 281 6.76 -7.79 -8.95
N ALA A 282 6.82 -6.51 -8.57
CA ALA A 282 7.97 -5.89 -7.93
C ALA A 282 8.27 -6.53 -6.58
N HIS A 283 7.28 -7.02 -5.84
CA HIS A 283 7.50 -7.72 -4.57
C HIS A 283 7.95 -9.18 -4.78
N THR A 284 7.41 -9.92 -5.74
CA THR A 284 7.76 -11.35 -5.95
C THR A 284 8.89 -11.58 -6.93
N GLY A 285 9.31 -10.57 -7.68
CA GLY A 285 10.23 -10.72 -8.81
C GLY A 285 9.60 -11.46 -10.00
N ALA A 286 8.29 -11.32 -10.21
CA ALA A 286 7.59 -11.93 -11.35
C ALA A 286 7.86 -11.13 -12.63
N ARG A 287 9.08 -11.24 -13.19
CA ARG A 287 9.56 -10.43 -14.31
C ARG A 287 8.70 -10.63 -15.55
N ARG A 288 8.40 -11.88 -15.95
CA ARG A 288 7.62 -12.11 -17.18
C ARG A 288 6.25 -11.47 -17.10
N VAL A 289 5.57 -11.61 -15.97
CA VAL A 289 4.25 -11.01 -15.76
C VAL A 289 4.32 -9.49 -15.83
N GLY A 290 5.30 -8.88 -15.18
CA GLY A 290 5.47 -7.43 -15.24
C GLY A 290 5.83 -6.92 -16.64
N LEU A 291 6.65 -7.64 -17.40
CA LEU A 291 6.96 -7.32 -18.80
C LEU A 291 5.74 -7.49 -19.72
N ASP A 292 4.91 -8.52 -19.49
CA ASP A 292 3.65 -8.69 -20.22
C ASP A 292 2.66 -7.56 -19.91
N VAL A 293 2.62 -7.10 -18.66
CA VAL A 293 1.84 -5.93 -18.24
C VAL A 293 2.39 -4.64 -18.88
N GLU A 294 3.70 -4.44 -18.89
CA GLU A 294 4.32 -3.28 -19.55
C GLU A 294 4.00 -3.25 -21.04
N ARG A 295 4.15 -4.38 -21.74
CA ARG A 295 3.78 -4.49 -23.15
C ARG A 295 2.31 -4.11 -23.35
N TYR A 296 1.41 -4.67 -22.53
CA TYR A 296 0.00 -4.32 -22.58
C TYR A 296 -0.23 -2.81 -22.38
N VAL A 297 0.43 -2.17 -21.41
CA VAL A 297 0.35 -0.72 -21.18
C VAL A 297 0.77 0.06 -22.43
N ARG A 298 1.92 -0.28 -23.01
CA ARG A 298 2.45 0.40 -24.20
C ARG A 298 1.52 0.26 -25.40
N ASP A 299 0.87 -0.89 -25.54
CA ASP A 299 -0.01 -1.19 -26.67
C ASP A 299 -1.43 -0.59 -26.52
N THR A 300 -1.94 -0.46 -25.29
CA THR A 300 -3.37 -0.15 -25.04
C THR A 300 -3.63 1.20 -24.39
N ILE A 301 -2.63 1.85 -23.80
CA ILE A 301 -2.78 3.14 -23.11
C ILE A 301 -2.01 4.22 -23.89
N PRO A 302 -2.66 4.94 -24.82
CA PRO A 302 -2.07 6.09 -25.47
C PRO A 302 -1.63 7.13 -24.43
N GLY A 303 -0.42 7.67 -24.60
CA GLY A 303 0.12 8.67 -23.66
C GLY A 303 0.35 8.12 -22.25
N PHE A 304 0.58 6.80 -22.08
CA PHE A 304 0.83 6.24 -20.75
C PHE A 304 1.98 6.93 -19.99
N ARG A 305 2.92 7.55 -20.71
CA ARG A 305 4.03 8.31 -20.13
C ARG A 305 3.58 9.54 -19.33
N ASP A 306 2.39 10.08 -19.63
CA ASP A 306 1.76 11.15 -18.87
C ASP A 306 1.07 10.63 -17.58
N ASN A 307 0.90 9.31 -17.45
CA ASN A 307 0.28 8.68 -16.29
C ASN A 307 1.33 8.40 -15.20
N LEU A 308 1.59 9.41 -14.36
CA LEU A 308 2.60 9.36 -13.31
C LEU A 308 2.49 8.11 -12.40
N PRO A 309 1.31 7.72 -11.86
CA PRO A 309 1.21 6.50 -11.05
C PRO A 309 1.65 5.24 -11.78
N LEU A 310 1.29 5.11 -13.06
CA LEU A 310 1.62 3.94 -13.87
C LEU A 310 3.12 3.90 -14.21
N CYS A 311 3.71 5.02 -14.62
CA CYS A 311 5.16 5.12 -14.86
C CYS A 311 5.96 4.82 -13.58
N ASN A 312 5.57 5.41 -12.44
CA ASN A 312 6.24 5.16 -11.17
C ASN A 312 6.15 3.67 -10.77
N ALA A 313 5.02 3.00 -11.03
CA ALA A 313 4.88 1.57 -10.79
C ALA A 313 5.78 0.71 -11.69
N LEU A 314 5.94 1.09 -12.97
CA LEU A 314 6.86 0.44 -13.90
C LEU A 314 8.33 0.65 -13.54
N ILE A 315 8.72 1.87 -13.15
CA ILE A 315 10.08 2.17 -12.65
C ILE A 315 10.38 1.33 -11.41
N ASN A 316 9.46 1.31 -10.43
CA ASN A 316 9.60 0.48 -9.23
C ASN A 316 9.68 -1.01 -9.56
N PHE A 317 8.87 -1.49 -10.50
CA PHE A 317 8.92 -2.87 -10.99
C PHE A 317 10.30 -3.19 -11.56
N HIS A 318 10.82 -2.39 -12.48
CA HIS A 318 12.12 -2.60 -13.11
C HIS A 318 13.24 -2.59 -12.07
N ALA A 319 13.29 -1.58 -11.20
CA ALA A 319 14.31 -1.48 -10.16
C ALA A 319 14.29 -2.68 -9.20
N ARG A 320 13.10 -3.08 -8.72
CA ARG A 320 12.93 -4.22 -7.79
C ARG A 320 13.00 -5.59 -8.45
N CYS A 321 12.99 -5.65 -9.77
CA CYS A 321 13.24 -6.86 -10.57
C CYS A 321 14.65 -6.92 -11.16
N GLY A 322 15.53 -5.97 -10.79
CA GLY A 322 16.94 -6.00 -11.13
C GLY A 322 17.33 -5.32 -12.44
N SER A 323 16.41 -4.58 -13.07
CA SER A 323 16.61 -3.90 -14.35
C SER A 323 16.70 -2.39 -14.16
N LEU A 324 17.80 -1.89 -13.55
CA LEU A 324 17.96 -0.44 -13.35
C LEU A 324 18.03 0.34 -14.66
N ALA A 325 18.61 -0.23 -15.71
CA ALA A 325 18.68 0.42 -17.01
C ALA A 325 17.29 0.74 -17.59
N GLN A 326 16.34 -0.19 -17.50
CA GLN A 326 14.97 0.04 -17.97
C GLN A 326 14.19 0.98 -17.05
N ALA A 327 14.49 0.98 -15.75
CA ALA A 327 13.93 1.95 -14.81
C ALA A 327 14.38 3.38 -15.16
N GLN A 328 15.67 3.56 -15.45
CA GLN A 328 16.25 4.84 -15.87
C GLN A 328 15.71 5.29 -17.22
N GLU A 329 15.70 4.42 -18.22
CA GLU A 329 15.17 4.73 -19.56
C GLU A 329 13.71 5.21 -19.49
N LEU A 330 12.87 4.49 -18.74
CA LEU A 330 11.48 4.91 -18.58
C LEU A 330 11.35 6.26 -17.85
N PHE A 331 12.19 6.51 -16.85
CA PHE A 331 12.22 7.79 -16.14
C PHE A 331 12.67 8.95 -17.03
N ASP A 332 13.64 8.73 -17.91
CA ASP A 332 14.14 9.70 -18.86
C ASP A 332 13.10 10.03 -19.93
N GLU A 333 12.28 9.05 -20.33
CA GLU A 333 11.17 9.22 -21.29
C GLU A 333 9.95 9.97 -20.72
N MET A 334 9.85 10.16 -19.40
CA MET A 334 8.70 10.84 -18.78
C MET A 334 8.74 12.36 -19.07
N PRO A 335 7.64 12.96 -19.57
CA PRO A 335 7.58 14.38 -19.86
C PRO A 335 7.50 15.24 -18.59
N GLU A 336 6.80 14.74 -17.57
CA GLU A 336 6.76 15.35 -16.24
C GLU A 336 7.20 14.32 -15.20
N ARG A 337 7.95 14.78 -14.19
CA ARG A 337 8.45 13.94 -13.10
C ARG A 337 7.95 14.50 -11.77
N SER A 338 7.42 13.61 -10.94
CA SER A 338 6.98 13.97 -9.59
C SER A 338 8.05 13.63 -8.56
N VAL A 339 7.92 14.17 -7.34
CA VAL A 339 8.73 13.72 -6.19
C VAL A 339 8.72 12.19 -6.03
N VAL A 340 7.58 11.54 -6.31
CA VAL A 340 7.45 10.08 -6.26
C VAL A 340 8.30 9.41 -7.35
N SER A 341 8.38 10.00 -8.54
CA SER A 341 9.19 9.49 -9.66
C SER A 341 10.68 9.48 -9.29
N TRP A 342 11.19 10.62 -8.82
CA TRP A 342 12.57 10.75 -8.35
C TRP A 342 12.88 9.80 -7.20
N THR A 343 12.02 9.80 -6.18
CA THR A 343 12.19 8.97 -4.98
C THR A 343 12.22 7.48 -5.33
N THR A 344 11.37 7.03 -6.26
CA THR A 344 11.33 5.64 -6.69
C THR A 344 12.66 5.22 -7.31
N LEU A 345 13.25 6.07 -8.15
CA LEU A 345 14.52 5.79 -8.81
C LEU A 345 15.70 5.85 -7.83
N ILE A 346 15.74 6.84 -6.93
CA ILE A 346 16.73 6.97 -5.85
C ILE A 346 16.74 5.72 -4.96
N ILE A 347 15.55 5.28 -4.50
CA ILE A 347 15.42 4.03 -3.72
C ILE A 347 15.89 2.83 -4.55
N GLY A 348 15.55 2.80 -5.84
CA GLY A 348 16.02 1.78 -6.78
C GLY A 348 17.54 1.65 -6.75
N TYR A 349 18.28 2.72 -7.05
CA TYR A 349 19.74 2.71 -7.04
C TYR A 349 20.32 2.39 -5.64
N GLY A 350 19.71 2.92 -4.57
CA GLY A 350 20.10 2.62 -3.19
C GLY A 350 20.00 1.13 -2.84
N MET A 351 18.92 0.46 -3.24
CA MET A 351 18.76 -0.99 -3.04
C MET A 351 19.81 -1.82 -3.81
N HIS A 352 20.38 -1.28 -4.88
CA HIS A 352 21.46 -1.92 -5.64
C HIS A 352 22.87 -1.55 -5.13
N GLY A 353 22.97 -0.79 -4.04
CA GLY A 353 24.23 -0.35 -3.46
C GLY A 353 24.93 0.76 -4.27
N GLN A 354 24.24 1.38 -5.23
CA GLN A 354 24.75 2.48 -6.06
C GLN A 354 24.36 3.82 -5.42
N GLY A 355 24.90 4.07 -4.23
CA GLY A 355 24.57 5.25 -3.42
C GLY A 355 25.06 6.56 -4.03
N ASP A 356 26.15 6.52 -4.78
CA ASP A 356 26.70 7.64 -5.56
C ASP A 356 25.70 8.15 -6.59
N ILE A 357 25.14 7.25 -7.40
CA ILE A 357 24.11 7.60 -8.39
C ILE A 357 22.83 8.07 -7.70
N ALA A 358 22.46 7.46 -6.56
CA ALA A 358 21.31 7.90 -5.78
C ALA A 358 21.46 9.34 -5.25
N VAL A 359 22.67 9.73 -4.85
CA VAL A 359 23.02 11.10 -4.46
C VAL A 359 22.94 12.04 -5.66
N ASP A 360 23.53 11.69 -6.79
CA ASP A 360 23.50 12.51 -8.01
C ASP A 360 22.05 12.76 -8.49
N LEU A 361 21.19 11.73 -8.44
CA LEU A 361 19.77 11.85 -8.76
C LEU A 361 19.03 12.78 -7.79
N PHE A 362 19.35 12.72 -6.50
CA PHE A 362 18.76 13.61 -5.51
C PHE A 362 19.19 15.07 -5.72
N GLU A 363 20.48 15.30 -6.03
CA GLU A 363 20.97 16.65 -6.34
C GLU A 363 20.34 17.18 -7.64
N THR A 364 20.16 16.31 -8.65
CA THR A 364 19.47 16.65 -9.89
C THR A 364 18.01 17.02 -9.61
N MET A 365 17.29 16.23 -8.81
CA MET A 365 15.91 16.50 -8.39
C MET A 365 15.76 17.91 -7.78
N VAL A 366 16.68 18.28 -6.87
CA VAL A 366 16.70 19.60 -6.24
C VAL A 366 17.02 20.69 -7.26
N SER A 367 17.96 20.46 -8.16
CA SER A 367 18.36 21.41 -9.21
C SER A 367 17.24 21.67 -10.23
N GLU A 368 16.38 20.68 -10.48
CA GLU A 368 15.17 20.79 -11.32
C GLU A 368 13.96 21.35 -10.55
N ALA A 369 14.18 21.98 -9.39
CA ALA A 369 13.17 22.62 -8.55
C ALA A 369 12.07 21.66 -8.04
N THR A 370 12.33 20.36 -7.99
CA THR A 370 11.44 19.41 -7.32
C THR A 370 11.82 19.32 -5.86
N ALA A 371 10.98 19.87 -4.97
CA ALA A 371 11.25 19.84 -3.54
C ALA A 371 11.21 18.41 -3.00
N PRO A 372 12.27 17.95 -2.29
CA PRO A 372 12.25 16.65 -1.64
C PRO A 372 11.24 16.62 -0.50
N ASP A 373 10.61 15.47 -0.33
CA ASP A 373 9.74 15.20 0.81
C ASP A 373 10.43 14.24 1.81
N SER A 374 9.70 13.90 2.87
CA SER A 374 10.19 12.97 3.89
C SER A 374 10.52 11.59 3.32
N VAL A 375 9.86 11.13 2.26
CA VAL A 375 10.10 9.80 1.68
C VAL A 375 11.36 9.82 0.82
N ALA A 376 11.58 10.90 0.06
CA ALA A 376 12.81 11.13 -0.68
C ALA A 376 14.04 11.09 0.23
N MET A 377 13.95 11.75 1.41
CA MET A 377 15.02 11.76 2.41
C MET A 377 15.30 10.37 2.99
N VAL A 378 14.27 9.59 3.32
CA VAL A 378 14.45 8.18 3.74
C VAL A 378 15.14 7.37 2.64
N GLY A 379 14.73 7.54 1.38
CA GLY A 379 15.34 6.87 0.24
C GLY A 379 16.83 7.18 0.09
N LEU A 380 17.19 8.47 0.17
CA LEU A 380 18.58 8.94 0.10
C LEU A 380 19.42 8.40 1.26
N LEU A 381 18.96 8.54 2.50
CA LEU A 381 19.71 8.08 3.68
C LEU A 381 19.88 6.55 3.69
N SER A 382 18.87 5.80 3.23
CA SER A 382 18.97 4.35 3.05
C SER A 382 20.00 3.98 1.97
N ALA A 383 20.04 4.73 0.86
CA ALA A 383 21.04 4.54 -0.18
C ALA A 383 22.46 4.78 0.37
N CYS A 384 22.67 5.85 1.12
CA CYS A 384 23.93 6.09 1.82
C CYS A 384 24.28 4.96 2.79
N SER A 385 23.29 4.44 3.55
CA SER A 385 23.47 3.32 4.47
C SER A 385 23.96 2.05 3.76
N HIS A 386 23.35 1.70 2.62
CA HIS A 386 23.71 0.50 1.88
C HIS A 386 25.02 0.63 1.09
N ALA A 387 25.41 1.84 0.71
CA ALA A 387 26.66 2.14 0.03
C ALA A 387 27.84 2.46 0.98
N GLY A 388 27.57 2.64 2.27
CA GLY A 388 28.59 3.02 3.26
C GLY A 388 29.05 4.47 3.16
N MET A 389 28.22 5.34 2.58
CA MET A 389 28.49 6.77 2.39
C MET A 389 28.12 7.56 3.64
N TYR A 390 28.92 7.34 4.69
CA TYR A 390 28.69 7.87 6.02
C TYR A 390 28.70 9.41 6.07
N ASP A 391 29.68 10.04 5.43
CA ASP A 391 29.84 11.50 5.47
C ASP A 391 28.70 12.19 4.71
N GLU A 392 28.30 11.67 3.56
CA GLU A 392 27.16 12.15 2.78
C GLU A 392 25.85 11.97 3.55
N GLY A 393 25.61 10.79 4.13
CA GLY A 393 24.40 10.54 4.91
C GLY A 393 24.27 11.51 6.09
N ARG A 394 25.36 11.79 6.80
CA ARG A 394 25.39 12.82 7.86
C ARG A 394 25.17 14.22 7.34
N LYS A 395 25.81 14.59 6.22
CA LYS A 395 25.62 15.89 5.57
C LYS A 395 24.14 16.11 5.31
N TYR A 396 23.49 15.22 4.55
CA TYR A 396 22.07 15.39 4.19
C TYR A 396 21.16 15.36 5.42
N PHE A 397 21.40 14.48 6.39
CA PHE A 397 20.61 14.45 7.62
C PHE A 397 20.70 15.78 8.39
N SER A 398 21.90 16.36 8.51
CA SER A 398 22.11 17.63 9.21
C SER A 398 21.48 18.84 8.51
N THR A 399 21.31 18.77 7.19
CA THR A 399 20.73 19.85 6.40
C THR A 399 19.23 19.72 6.15
N MET A 400 18.60 18.62 6.56
CA MET A 400 17.15 18.36 6.37
C MET A 400 16.26 19.54 6.81
N GLU A 401 16.44 20.04 8.02
CA GLU A 401 15.63 21.15 8.53
C GLU A 401 15.99 22.48 7.87
N ARG A 402 17.29 22.73 7.70
CA ARG A 402 17.81 24.03 7.26
C ARG A 402 17.57 24.28 5.78
N ASP A 403 17.89 23.30 4.95
CA ASP A 403 17.95 23.47 3.49
C ASP A 403 16.64 22.99 2.82
N TYR A 404 15.88 22.11 3.48
CA TYR A 404 14.67 21.50 2.91
C TYR A 404 13.40 21.70 3.75
N CYS A 405 13.48 22.37 4.92
CA CYS A 405 12.35 22.57 5.83
C CYS A 405 11.67 21.26 6.28
N LEU A 406 12.43 20.16 6.33
CA LEU A 406 11.94 18.84 6.74
C LEU A 406 12.45 18.50 8.14
N ARG A 407 11.56 18.46 9.13
CA ARG A 407 11.90 17.94 10.46
C ARG A 407 12.18 16.43 10.41
N PRO A 408 13.31 15.95 10.97
CA PRO A 408 13.57 14.54 11.12
C PRO A 408 12.43 13.81 11.86
N LYS A 409 12.21 12.56 11.47
CA LYS A 409 11.16 11.66 11.94
C LYS A 409 11.79 10.30 12.22
N LEU A 410 11.04 9.39 12.85
CA LEU A 410 11.52 8.06 13.23
C LEU A 410 12.19 7.30 12.08
N GLU A 411 11.65 7.40 10.87
CA GLU A 411 12.18 6.74 9.68
C GLU A 411 13.57 7.29 9.31
N HIS A 412 13.77 8.60 9.39
CA HIS A 412 15.08 9.23 9.13
C HIS A 412 16.12 8.81 10.18
N TYR A 413 15.74 8.80 11.45
CA TYR A 413 16.62 8.33 12.53
C TYR A 413 16.97 6.85 12.39
N THR A 414 16.01 6.01 11.98
CA THR A 414 16.26 4.59 11.70
C THR A 414 17.34 4.41 10.62
N CYS A 415 17.25 5.15 9.51
CA CYS A 415 18.28 5.11 8.47
C CYS A 415 19.66 5.56 8.98
N MET A 416 19.71 6.60 9.82
CA MET A 416 20.97 7.08 10.38
C MET A 416 21.59 6.10 11.38
N VAL A 417 20.79 5.46 12.22
CA VAL A 417 21.25 4.41 13.15
C VAL A 417 21.76 3.20 12.37
N ASP A 418 21.08 2.79 11.29
CA ASP A 418 21.55 1.71 10.41
C ASP A 418 22.88 2.09 9.73
N LEU A 419 23.01 3.32 9.21
CA LEU A 419 24.24 3.83 8.58
C LEU A 419 25.43 3.85 9.56
N LEU A 420 25.25 4.47 10.72
CA LEU A 420 26.27 4.53 11.79
C LEU A 420 26.62 3.12 12.28
N GLY A 421 25.59 2.29 12.44
CA GLY A 421 25.69 0.93 12.89
C GLY A 421 26.51 0.05 11.95
N ARG A 422 26.23 0.07 10.65
CA ARG A 422 26.99 -0.65 9.62
C ARG A 422 28.43 -0.17 9.49
N ALA A 423 28.68 1.10 9.80
CA ALA A 423 30.03 1.69 9.81
C ALA A 423 30.83 1.34 11.10
N GLY A 424 30.24 0.60 12.05
CA GLY A 424 30.89 0.26 13.33
C GLY A 424 30.89 1.36 14.37
N ARG A 425 30.19 2.47 14.14
CA ARG A 425 30.12 3.64 15.02
C ARG A 425 28.98 3.47 16.03
N LEU A 426 29.02 2.37 16.77
CA LEU A 426 27.93 1.93 17.65
C LEU A 426 27.61 2.93 18.76
N ASP A 427 28.64 3.52 19.38
CA ASP A 427 28.43 4.52 20.44
C ASP A 427 27.73 5.77 19.90
N GLU A 428 28.11 6.24 18.71
CA GLU A 428 27.44 7.37 18.07
C GLU A 428 26.02 7.05 17.62
N ALA A 429 25.76 5.80 17.20
CA ALA A 429 24.41 5.34 16.93
C ALA A 429 23.55 5.38 18.21
N ARG A 430 24.11 4.97 19.35
CA ARG A 430 23.45 5.02 20.66
C ARG A 430 23.24 6.46 21.14
N GLU A 431 24.21 7.34 20.98
CA GLU A 431 24.10 8.78 21.28
C GLU A 431 23.04 9.45 20.42
N LEU A 432 22.98 9.11 19.13
CA LEU A 432 21.95 9.63 18.23
C LEU A 432 20.55 9.27 18.75
N ILE A 433 20.32 8.01 19.17
CA ILE A 433 19.06 7.57 19.77
C ILE A 433 18.73 8.38 21.03
N ALA A 434 19.72 8.60 21.90
CA ALA A 434 19.53 9.38 23.12
C ALA A 434 19.21 10.86 22.85
N SER A 435 19.69 11.43 21.75
CA SER A 435 19.48 12.83 21.36
C SER A 435 18.15 13.10 20.64
N MET A 436 17.38 12.05 20.31
CA MET A 436 16.14 12.20 19.55
C MET A 436 15.09 13.06 20.28
N PRO A 437 14.43 14.02 19.60
CA PRO A 437 13.33 14.79 20.19
C PRO A 437 12.04 13.99 20.46
N MET A 438 12.03 12.67 20.21
CA MET A 438 10.90 11.76 20.35
C MET A 438 11.38 10.41 20.85
N ALA A 439 10.47 9.61 21.42
CA ALA A 439 10.79 8.25 21.84
C ALA A 439 11.08 7.36 20.62
N ALA A 440 12.20 6.64 20.65
CA ALA A 440 12.56 5.65 19.63
C ALA A 440 11.55 4.49 19.60
N ASP A 441 11.25 4.02 18.39
CA ASP A 441 10.34 2.90 18.12
C ASP A 441 11.10 1.58 17.91
N GLY A 442 10.38 0.52 17.52
CA GLY A 442 10.97 -0.78 17.26
C GLY A 442 11.98 -0.77 16.11
N ALA A 443 11.76 0.04 15.08
CA ALA A 443 12.64 0.13 13.92
C ALA A 443 14.01 0.71 14.30
N VAL A 444 14.03 1.79 15.08
CA VAL A 444 15.27 2.44 15.55
C VAL A 444 16.12 1.48 16.41
N TRP A 445 15.52 0.86 17.43
CA TRP A 445 16.25 -0.11 18.27
C TRP A 445 16.63 -1.38 17.51
N GLY A 446 15.78 -1.78 16.55
CA GLY A 446 16.05 -2.88 15.64
C GLY A 446 17.28 -2.66 14.75
N ALA A 447 17.48 -1.44 14.25
CA ALA A 447 18.67 -1.06 13.48
C ALA A 447 19.94 -1.17 14.33
N LEU A 448 19.91 -0.68 15.58
CA LEU A 448 21.04 -0.81 16.51
C LEU A 448 21.34 -2.27 16.84
N LEU A 449 20.30 -3.09 17.07
CA LEU A 449 20.46 -4.53 17.31
C LEU A 449 21.09 -5.23 16.09
N GLY A 450 20.71 -4.83 14.87
CA GLY A 450 21.30 -5.30 13.62
C GLY A 450 22.79 -4.97 13.53
N ALA A 451 23.16 -3.75 13.89
CA ALA A 451 24.55 -3.29 13.93
C ALA A 451 25.38 -4.07 14.96
N CYS A 452 24.82 -4.32 16.14
CA CYS A 452 25.48 -5.11 17.19
C CYS A 452 25.80 -6.54 16.72
N LYS A 453 24.94 -7.13 15.88
CA LYS A 453 25.23 -8.42 15.24
C LYS A 453 26.41 -8.34 14.27
N ILE A 454 26.51 -7.27 13.48
CA ILE A 454 27.60 -7.10 12.51
C ILE A 454 28.94 -6.97 13.25
N HIS A 455 28.96 -6.17 14.32
CA HIS A 455 30.18 -5.84 15.07
C HIS A 455 30.40 -6.69 16.33
N LYS A 456 29.63 -7.77 16.50
CA LYS A 456 29.72 -8.73 17.62
C LYS A 456 29.69 -8.08 19.02
N ASN A 457 28.93 -7.00 19.18
CA ASN A 457 28.77 -6.32 20.47
C ASN A 457 27.55 -6.89 21.22
N VAL A 458 27.79 -7.86 22.12
CA VAL A 458 26.72 -8.54 22.85
C VAL A 458 26.04 -7.62 23.86
N GLU A 459 26.80 -6.82 24.60
CA GLU A 459 26.29 -5.96 25.68
C GLU A 459 25.30 -4.91 25.15
N MET A 460 25.70 -4.16 24.10
CA MET A 460 24.81 -3.19 23.47
C MET A 460 23.64 -3.89 22.73
N GLY A 461 23.87 -5.11 22.23
CA GLY A 461 22.82 -5.95 21.66
C GLY A 461 21.73 -6.32 22.68
N GLU A 462 22.11 -6.68 23.91
CA GLU A 462 21.17 -6.97 25.00
C GLU A 462 20.32 -5.74 25.35
N GLU A 463 20.95 -4.57 25.49
CA GLU A 463 20.24 -3.30 25.74
C GLU A 463 19.21 -3.00 24.63
N ALA A 464 19.65 -3.04 23.37
CA ALA A 464 18.76 -2.76 22.23
C ALA A 464 17.62 -3.79 22.16
N PHE A 465 17.90 -5.07 22.47
CA PHE A 465 16.91 -6.13 22.48
C PHE A 465 15.86 -5.96 23.59
N GLU A 466 16.25 -5.56 24.79
CA GLU A 466 15.31 -5.29 25.88
C GLU A 466 14.35 -4.16 25.51
N ARG A 467 14.87 -3.07 24.92
CA ARG A 467 14.08 -1.94 24.44
C ARG A 467 13.10 -2.37 23.35
N VAL A 468 13.58 -3.07 22.32
CA VAL A 468 12.74 -3.46 21.18
C VAL A 468 11.65 -4.47 21.58
N VAL A 469 11.95 -5.41 22.48
CA VAL A 469 10.96 -6.40 22.96
C VAL A 469 9.90 -5.76 23.86
N SER A 470 10.24 -4.68 24.56
CA SER A 470 9.26 -3.92 25.34
C SER A 470 8.25 -3.17 24.45
N LEU A 471 8.70 -2.70 23.28
CA LEU A 471 7.88 -1.96 22.31
C LEU A 471 7.08 -2.90 21.40
N GLU A 472 7.74 -3.94 20.87
CA GLU A 472 7.18 -4.86 19.88
C GLU A 472 7.35 -6.32 20.32
N PRO A 473 6.64 -6.76 21.40
CA PRO A 473 6.85 -8.07 22.00
C PRO A 473 6.55 -9.25 21.07
N ALA A 474 5.77 -9.03 20.01
CA ALA A 474 5.37 -10.03 19.02
C ALA A 474 6.27 -10.11 17.79
N ASN A 475 7.21 -9.16 17.61
CA ASN A 475 8.08 -9.15 16.44
C ASN A 475 9.18 -10.22 16.58
N VAL A 476 9.03 -11.30 15.83
CA VAL A 476 9.90 -12.49 15.93
C VAL A 476 11.32 -12.22 15.42
N GLY A 477 11.47 -11.27 14.50
CA GLY A 477 12.75 -10.93 13.89
C GLY A 477 13.82 -10.56 14.92
N TYR A 478 13.45 -9.77 15.93
CA TYR A 478 14.38 -9.33 16.97
C TYR A 478 14.88 -10.48 17.86
N TYR A 479 14.03 -11.46 18.17
CA TYR A 479 14.46 -12.64 18.93
C TYR A 479 15.41 -13.50 18.12
N VAL A 480 15.12 -13.70 16.84
CA VAL A 480 16.03 -14.44 15.95
C VAL A 480 17.37 -13.73 15.86
N LEU A 481 17.37 -12.40 15.75
CA LEU A 481 18.58 -11.60 15.69
C LEU A 481 19.40 -11.69 16.98
N MET A 482 18.77 -11.55 18.15
CA MET A 482 19.47 -11.70 19.43
C MET A 482 20.02 -13.12 19.65
N ALA A 483 19.26 -14.14 19.26
CA ALA A 483 19.74 -15.51 19.30
C ALA A 483 20.96 -15.72 18.39
N ASN A 484 21.00 -15.07 17.22
CA ASN A 484 22.18 -15.10 16.34
C ASN A 484 23.38 -14.38 16.97
N ILE A 485 23.17 -13.23 17.63
CA ILE A 485 24.25 -12.52 18.36
C ILE A 485 24.88 -13.43 19.42
N TYR A 486 24.05 -14.10 20.23
CA TYR A 486 24.55 -15.03 21.23
C TYR A 486 25.26 -16.24 20.60
N ALA A 487 24.72 -16.79 19.51
CA ALA A 487 25.35 -17.91 18.81
C ALA A 487 26.73 -17.53 18.24
N ASP A 488 26.84 -16.35 17.60
CA ASP A 488 28.10 -15.82 17.05
C ASP A 488 29.14 -15.55 18.16
N ALA A 489 28.70 -15.31 19.40
CA ALA A 489 29.54 -15.13 20.58
C ALA A 489 29.79 -16.44 21.36
N GLY A 490 29.27 -17.59 20.92
CA GLY A 490 29.40 -18.88 21.62
C GLY A 490 28.57 -19.01 22.90
N GLN A 491 27.64 -18.09 23.17
CA GLN A 491 26.84 -18.05 24.40
C GLN A 491 25.55 -18.87 24.27
N LEU A 492 25.66 -20.20 24.33
CA LEU A 492 24.53 -21.12 24.12
C LEU A 492 23.37 -20.93 25.11
N ASP A 493 23.65 -20.54 26.36
CA ASP A 493 22.62 -20.24 27.37
C ASP A 493 21.73 -19.06 26.95
N GLY A 494 22.34 -18.02 26.36
CA GLY A 494 21.61 -16.87 25.80
C GLY A 494 20.67 -17.29 24.67
N VAL A 495 21.14 -18.14 23.75
CA VAL A 495 20.31 -18.74 22.68
C VAL A 495 19.12 -19.50 23.27
N ALA A 496 19.36 -20.34 24.28
CA ALA A 496 18.31 -21.12 24.93
C ALA A 496 17.28 -20.22 25.63
N LYS A 497 17.73 -19.16 26.32
CA LYS A 497 16.87 -18.17 27.01
C LYS A 497 15.96 -17.44 26.02
N VAL A 498 16.50 -16.95 24.91
CA VAL A 498 15.73 -16.26 23.86
C VAL A 498 14.70 -17.20 23.21
N ARG A 499 15.10 -18.43 22.86
CA ARG A 499 14.19 -19.45 22.30
C ARG A 499 13.08 -19.84 23.30
N ALA A 500 13.40 -19.93 24.59
CA ALA A 500 12.40 -20.18 25.62
C ALA A 500 11.42 -19.00 25.79
N ALA A 501 11.89 -17.76 25.66
CA ALA A 501 11.02 -16.58 25.64
C ALA A 501 10.05 -16.59 24.45
N MET A 502 10.53 -16.94 23.26
CA MET A 502 9.67 -17.10 22.06
C MET A 502 8.58 -18.16 22.28
N ARG A 503 8.96 -19.35 22.77
CA ARG A 503 7.99 -20.43 23.06
C ARG A 503 6.93 -20.02 24.07
N ARG A 504 7.33 -19.35 25.16
CA ARG A 504 6.39 -18.85 26.19
C ARG A 504 5.39 -17.84 25.63
N ARG A 505 5.77 -17.06 24.62
CA ARG A 505 4.92 -16.07 23.96
C ARG A 505 4.16 -16.63 22.73
N GLY A 506 4.32 -17.92 22.41
CA GLY A 506 3.69 -18.54 21.24
C GLY A 506 4.22 -18.04 19.90
N LEU A 507 5.41 -17.42 19.89
CA LEU A 507 6.00 -16.82 18.69
C LEU A 507 6.62 -17.89 17.79
N ARG A 508 6.34 -17.81 16.49
CA ARG A 508 6.89 -18.71 15.47
C ARG A 508 7.68 -17.90 14.44
N LYS A 509 8.88 -18.37 14.11
CA LYS A 509 9.72 -17.77 13.08
C LYS A 509 9.05 -17.94 11.71
N GLU A 510 8.97 -16.87 10.94
CA GLU A 510 8.57 -16.95 9.54
C GLU A 510 9.60 -17.75 8.75
N PRO A 511 9.16 -18.69 7.89
CA PRO A 511 10.07 -19.46 7.07
C PRO A 511 10.82 -18.55 6.10
N GLY A 512 12.11 -18.84 5.91
CA GLY A 512 12.88 -18.27 4.82
C GLY A 512 12.42 -18.89 3.51
N CYS A 513 12.02 -18.03 2.57
CA CYS A 513 11.45 -18.39 1.29
C CYS A 513 12.28 -17.73 0.19
N SER A 514 12.54 -18.50 -0.87
CA SER A 514 13.19 -17.99 -2.08
C SER A 514 12.32 -18.25 -3.29
N TYR A 515 12.20 -17.25 -4.14
CA TYR A 515 11.41 -17.26 -5.37
C TYR A 515 12.34 -17.23 -6.58
N VAL A 516 12.09 -18.11 -7.55
CA VAL A 516 12.75 -18.10 -8.86
C VAL A 516 11.69 -18.21 -9.94
N GLU A 517 11.76 -17.32 -10.93
CA GLU A 517 10.89 -17.40 -12.10
C GLU A 517 11.53 -18.27 -13.18
N HIS A 518 10.80 -19.27 -13.68
CA HIS A 518 11.20 -20.06 -14.84
C HIS A 518 10.01 -20.31 -15.75
N LYS A 519 10.18 -20.05 -17.07
CA LYS A 519 9.10 -20.12 -18.08
C LYS A 519 7.82 -19.41 -17.61
N GLY A 520 8.03 -18.26 -16.95
CA GLY A 520 7.10 -17.38 -16.26
C GLY A 520 6.04 -18.02 -15.39
N LYS A 521 6.46 -19.10 -14.71
CA LYS A 521 5.90 -19.51 -13.43
C LYS A 521 6.90 -19.11 -12.35
N VAL A 522 6.40 -18.56 -11.24
CA VAL A 522 7.21 -18.33 -10.04
C VAL A 522 7.23 -19.62 -9.22
N HIS A 523 8.42 -20.11 -8.92
CA HIS A 523 8.67 -21.28 -8.09
C HIS A 523 9.11 -20.83 -6.70
N LEU A 524 8.42 -21.31 -5.67
CA LEU A 524 8.73 -21.05 -4.27
C LEU A 524 9.54 -22.22 -3.72
N PHE A 525 10.61 -21.89 -2.99
CA PHE A 525 11.40 -22.84 -2.23
C PHE A 525 11.43 -22.43 -0.76
N MET A 526 11.18 -23.40 0.12
CA MET A 526 11.37 -23.28 1.56
C MET A 526 12.45 -24.28 1.99
N ALA A 527 13.12 -24.00 3.10
CA ALA A 527 14.08 -24.94 3.65
C ALA A 527 13.42 -26.28 3.96
N ASP A 528 14.07 -27.37 3.56
CA ASP A 528 13.60 -28.76 3.69
C ASP A 528 12.22 -29.06 3.03
N ASP A 529 11.80 -28.23 2.07
CA ASP A 529 10.61 -28.50 1.27
C ASP A 529 10.92 -29.46 0.11
N HIS A 530 10.23 -30.61 0.10
CA HIS A 530 10.32 -31.63 -0.93
C HIS A 530 9.08 -31.70 -1.83
N SER A 531 8.17 -30.74 -1.74
CA SER A 531 6.92 -30.70 -2.52
C SER A 531 7.12 -30.39 -4.01
N HIS A 532 8.27 -29.80 -4.38
CA HIS A 532 8.54 -29.42 -5.75
C HIS A 532 8.68 -30.65 -6.68
N PRO A 533 8.11 -30.67 -7.90
CA PRO A 533 8.19 -31.82 -8.80
C PRO A 533 9.60 -32.27 -9.17
N GLN A 534 10.58 -31.35 -9.12
CA GLN A 534 12.00 -31.65 -9.38
C GLN A 534 12.83 -31.80 -8.09
N ALA A 535 12.22 -31.88 -6.90
CA ALA A 535 12.91 -31.83 -5.61
C ALA A 535 14.14 -32.76 -5.58
N ARG A 536 14.00 -34.03 -5.97
CA ARG A 536 15.13 -34.98 -5.98
C ARG A 536 16.38 -34.42 -6.70
N ARG A 537 16.24 -33.93 -7.93
CA ARG A 537 17.37 -33.42 -8.72
C ARG A 537 17.96 -32.14 -8.13
N ILE A 538 17.10 -31.28 -7.57
CA ILE A 538 17.51 -30.03 -6.94
C ILE A 538 18.40 -30.33 -5.73
N TYR A 539 17.95 -31.24 -4.85
CA TYR A 539 18.71 -31.61 -3.66
C TYR A 539 20.01 -32.34 -4.00
N GLU A 540 19.98 -33.25 -4.98
CA GLU A 540 21.19 -33.91 -5.50
C GLU A 540 22.22 -32.86 -5.99
N LEU A 541 21.79 -31.84 -6.74
CA LEU A 541 22.67 -30.76 -7.19
C LEU A 541 23.17 -29.88 -6.04
N VAL A 542 22.35 -29.54 -5.05
CA VAL A 542 22.82 -28.76 -3.89
C VAL A 542 23.95 -29.50 -3.16
N VAL A 543 23.82 -30.81 -2.96
CA VAL A 543 24.88 -31.63 -2.33
C VAL A 543 26.16 -31.61 -3.17
N GLU A 544 26.05 -31.70 -4.49
CA GLU A 544 27.20 -31.61 -5.38
C GLU A 544 27.89 -30.23 -5.31
N LEU A 545 27.10 -29.15 -5.36
CA LEU A 545 27.61 -27.79 -5.28
C LEU A 545 28.32 -27.53 -3.94
N GLU A 546 27.75 -27.98 -2.82
CA GLU A 546 28.37 -27.90 -1.49
C GLU A 546 29.72 -28.62 -1.44
N ARG A 547 29.81 -29.81 -2.03
CA ARG A 547 31.07 -30.54 -2.14
C ARG A 547 32.11 -29.73 -2.93
N MET A 548 31.72 -29.15 -4.06
CA MET A 548 32.62 -28.33 -4.88
C MET A 548 33.09 -27.06 -4.15
N VAL A 549 32.21 -26.43 -3.35
CA VAL A 549 32.59 -25.27 -2.52
C VAL A 549 33.63 -25.66 -1.47
N LYS A 550 33.43 -26.80 -0.78
CA LYS A 550 34.39 -27.30 0.21
C LYS A 550 35.76 -27.59 -0.41
N GLU A 551 35.78 -28.24 -1.57
CA GLU A 551 37.01 -28.53 -2.30
C GLU A 551 37.77 -27.27 -2.72
N LYS A 552 37.06 -26.23 -3.15
CA LYS A 552 37.67 -24.98 -3.59
C LYS A 552 38.17 -24.11 -2.44
N THR A 553 37.43 -24.04 -1.34
CA THR A 553 37.75 -23.18 -0.20
C THR A 553 38.83 -23.76 0.73
N GLY A 554 39.26 -25.00 0.50
CA GLY A 554 40.25 -25.67 1.34
C GLY A 554 39.73 -25.93 2.75
N GLY A 555 38.41 -26.09 2.92
CA GLY A 555 37.78 -26.28 4.22
C GLY A 555 38.36 -27.49 4.95
N ASP A 556 39.20 -27.21 5.95
CA ASP A 556 39.80 -28.20 6.83
C ASP A 556 38.70 -28.97 7.57
N VAL A 557 38.89 -30.28 7.65
CA VAL A 557 38.10 -31.28 8.41
C VAL A 557 38.06 -30.99 9.93
N VAL A 558 38.61 -29.86 10.39
CA VAL A 558 38.82 -29.53 11.81
C VAL A 558 37.61 -28.87 12.47
N GLU A 559 36.79 -28.09 11.74
CA GLU A 559 35.53 -27.53 12.31
C GLU A 559 34.43 -28.59 12.53
N GLU A 560 34.58 -29.77 11.91
CA GLU A 560 33.70 -30.92 12.12
C GLU A 560 33.77 -31.48 13.55
N ARG A 561 34.65 -30.99 14.45
CA ARG A 561 34.61 -31.35 15.88
C ARG A 561 33.85 -30.36 16.75
N ALA A 562 33.70 -29.10 16.32
CA ALA A 562 32.97 -28.09 17.10
C ALA A 562 31.48 -28.05 16.74
N GLU A 563 31.13 -28.19 15.46
CA GLU A 563 29.73 -28.26 15.03
C GLU A 563 29.10 -29.63 15.31
N LYS A 564 29.88 -30.71 15.29
CA LYS A 564 29.42 -32.07 15.59
C LYS A 564 29.10 -32.26 17.07
N ALA A 565 29.74 -31.51 17.97
CA ALA A 565 29.35 -31.45 19.38
C ALA A 565 27.97 -30.79 19.62
N VAL A 566 27.49 -29.96 18.67
CA VAL A 566 26.15 -29.36 18.70
C VAL A 566 25.15 -30.16 17.83
N ALA A 567 25.62 -30.81 16.77
CA ALA A 567 24.81 -31.62 15.85
C ALA A 567 24.59 -33.07 16.33
N GLU A 568 25.39 -33.62 17.25
CA GLU A 568 25.16 -34.96 17.81
C GLU A 568 23.87 -35.07 18.66
N ALA A 569 23.19 -33.95 18.92
CA ALA A 569 21.84 -33.93 19.50
C ALA A 569 20.70 -33.91 18.46
N ALA A 570 20.99 -33.81 17.15
CA ALA A 570 20.01 -33.82 16.08
C ALA A 570 20.43 -34.81 14.99
N ALA A 571 19.70 -35.92 14.86
CA ALA A 571 19.94 -36.90 13.81
C ALA A 571 19.91 -36.24 12.42
N VAL A 572 20.91 -36.55 11.60
CA VAL A 572 21.23 -36.08 10.22
C VAL A 572 22.20 -34.89 10.20
N PRO A 573 23.39 -35.03 9.56
CA PRO A 573 24.26 -33.89 9.28
C PRO A 573 23.51 -32.98 8.32
N LEU A 574 22.98 -31.86 8.84
CA LEU A 574 22.29 -30.87 8.03
C LEU A 574 23.31 -30.22 7.09
N VAL A 575 23.40 -30.74 5.87
CA VAL A 575 23.55 -29.86 4.71
C VAL A 575 22.41 -28.86 4.85
N GLY A 576 22.71 -27.63 5.26
CA GLY A 576 21.69 -26.61 5.46
C GLY A 576 21.04 -26.31 4.11
N PHE A 577 19.94 -26.99 3.79
CA PHE A 577 19.17 -26.81 2.56
C PHE A 577 18.38 -25.50 2.64
N HIS A 578 19.12 -24.39 2.69
CA HIS A 578 18.54 -23.05 2.69
C HIS A 578 17.81 -22.80 1.38
N SER A 579 16.72 -22.04 1.45
CA SER A 579 15.85 -21.76 0.30
C SER A 579 16.62 -21.14 -0.86
N GLU A 580 17.64 -20.32 -0.61
CA GLU A 580 18.49 -19.73 -1.65
C GLU A 580 19.25 -20.79 -2.45
N LYS A 581 19.80 -21.81 -1.78
CA LYS A 581 20.59 -22.86 -2.42
C LYS A 581 19.69 -23.72 -3.32
N LEU A 582 18.48 -24.06 -2.83
CA LEU A 582 17.46 -24.76 -3.61
C LEU A 582 17.01 -23.97 -4.83
N ALA A 583 16.77 -22.67 -4.64
CA ALA A 583 16.41 -21.74 -5.71
C ALA A 583 17.48 -21.65 -6.80
N VAL A 584 18.75 -21.46 -6.42
CA VAL A 584 19.87 -21.40 -7.38
C VAL A 584 20.09 -22.73 -8.07
N ALA A 585 20.04 -23.86 -7.35
CA ALA A 585 20.13 -25.18 -7.96
C ALA A 585 19.00 -25.42 -8.98
N PHE A 586 17.77 -25.03 -8.67
CA PHE A 586 16.66 -25.07 -9.64
C PHE A 586 16.95 -24.20 -10.87
N GLY A 587 17.46 -22.98 -10.67
CA GLY A 587 17.88 -22.10 -11.77
C GLY A 587 18.93 -22.75 -12.66
N LEU A 588 20.00 -23.28 -12.08
CA LEU A 588 21.09 -23.96 -12.78
C LEU A 588 20.61 -25.15 -13.61
N LEU A 589 19.67 -25.94 -13.08
CA LEU A 589 19.11 -27.11 -13.77
C LEU A 589 18.22 -26.76 -14.96
N ASN A 590 17.60 -25.58 -14.96
CA ASN A 590 16.53 -25.25 -15.91
C ASN A 590 16.88 -24.07 -16.83
N THR A 591 18.02 -23.39 -16.65
CA THR A 591 18.45 -22.29 -17.54
C THR A 591 19.74 -22.62 -18.29
N GLU A 592 19.96 -21.94 -19.41
CA GLU A 592 21.12 -22.13 -20.28
C GLU A 592 22.41 -21.57 -19.66
N ALA A 593 23.55 -22.13 -20.07
CA ALA A 593 24.87 -21.63 -19.70
C ALA A 593 25.01 -20.13 -20.03
N GLY A 594 25.61 -19.37 -19.12
CA GLY A 594 25.77 -17.91 -19.24
C GLY A 594 24.54 -17.06 -18.88
N SER A 595 23.35 -17.66 -18.70
CA SER A 595 22.18 -16.89 -18.26
C SER A 595 22.29 -16.45 -16.78
N GLU A 596 21.85 -15.22 -16.50
CA GLU A 596 21.71 -14.71 -15.14
C GLU A 596 20.51 -15.38 -14.45
N ILE A 597 20.70 -15.85 -13.21
CA ILE A 597 19.62 -16.40 -12.39
C ILE A 597 19.24 -15.37 -11.33
N VAL A 598 17.97 -14.94 -11.36
CA VAL A 598 17.42 -13.98 -10.40
C VAL A 598 16.70 -14.73 -9.29
N VAL A 599 17.06 -14.46 -8.04
CA VAL A 599 16.43 -15.03 -6.85
C VAL A 599 15.90 -13.90 -5.98
N ILE A 600 14.65 -13.99 -5.55
CA ILE A 600 14.09 -13.09 -4.54
C ILE A 600 13.95 -13.83 -3.23
N LYS A 601 14.45 -13.27 -2.13
CA LYS A 601 14.32 -13.80 -0.78
C LYS A 601 13.48 -12.86 0.08
N ASN A 602 12.56 -13.41 0.85
CA ASN A 602 11.73 -12.62 1.78
C ASN A 602 12.49 -12.13 3.03
N LEU A 603 13.58 -12.81 3.39
CA LEU A 603 14.46 -12.48 4.52
C LEU A 603 15.84 -12.07 4.01
N ARG A 604 16.65 -11.48 4.90
CA ARG A 604 18.07 -11.22 4.64
C ARG A 604 18.82 -12.53 4.32
N VAL A 605 19.72 -12.50 3.33
CA VAL A 605 20.58 -13.65 3.00
C VAL A 605 21.47 -13.97 4.21
N CYS A 606 21.76 -15.25 4.49
CA CYS A 606 22.67 -15.58 5.59
C CYS A 606 24.14 -15.57 5.12
N GLY A 607 25.09 -15.47 6.06
CA GLY A 607 26.52 -15.42 5.73
C GLY A 607 27.00 -16.66 4.96
N ASP A 608 26.54 -17.84 5.35
CA ASP A 608 26.80 -19.10 4.66
C ASP A 608 26.30 -19.07 3.21
N CYS A 609 25.02 -18.74 2.99
CA CYS A 609 24.48 -18.61 1.63
C CYS A 609 25.20 -17.55 0.81
N HIS A 610 25.57 -16.42 1.41
CA HIS A 610 26.31 -15.37 0.72
C HIS A 610 27.68 -15.86 0.24
N SER A 611 28.44 -16.53 1.10
CA SER A 611 29.74 -17.12 0.75
C SER A 611 29.60 -18.24 -0.27
N PHE A 612 28.63 -19.13 -0.09
CA PHE A 612 28.29 -20.20 -1.05
C PHE A 612 28.03 -19.63 -2.44
N LEU A 613 27.18 -18.61 -2.55
CA LEU A 613 26.82 -18.00 -3.84
C LEU A 613 27.99 -17.29 -4.52
N LYS A 614 28.91 -16.68 -3.75
CA LYS A 614 30.17 -16.16 -4.28
C LYS A 614 30.97 -17.30 -4.94
N THR A 615 31.23 -18.38 -4.21
CA THR A 615 32.07 -19.48 -4.72
C THR A 615 31.43 -20.18 -5.92
N ILE A 616 30.10 -20.41 -5.88
CA ILE A 616 29.38 -21.05 -6.98
C ILE A 616 29.30 -20.17 -8.23
N SER A 617 29.24 -18.83 -8.09
CA SER A 617 29.19 -17.95 -9.28
C SER A 617 30.45 -18.09 -10.12
N GLU A 618 31.60 -18.24 -9.46
CA GLU A 618 32.88 -18.52 -10.11
C GLU A 618 32.96 -19.94 -10.68
N LEU A 619 32.57 -20.95 -9.90
CA LEU A 619 32.65 -22.36 -10.30
C LEU A 619 31.75 -22.70 -11.49
N THR A 620 30.58 -22.09 -11.56
CA THR A 620 29.60 -22.35 -12.62
C THR A 620 29.70 -21.38 -13.78
N ASN A 621 30.53 -20.32 -13.66
CA ASN A 621 30.60 -19.19 -14.59
C ASN A 621 29.19 -18.62 -14.88
N ARG A 622 28.44 -18.36 -13.81
CA ARG A 622 27.07 -17.82 -13.85
C ARG A 622 26.97 -16.61 -12.94
N ALA A 623 26.22 -15.60 -13.37
CA ALA A 623 25.84 -14.49 -12.51
C ALA A 623 24.55 -14.84 -11.74
N PHE A 624 24.52 -14.53 -10.45
CA PHE A 624 23.33 -14.63 -9.62
C PHE A 624 22.94 -13.25 -9.10
N LEU A 625 21.72 -12.82 -9.40
CA LEU A 625 21.16 -11.59 -8.86
C LEU A 625 20.17 -11.95 -7.76
N VAL A 626 20.60 -11.81 -6.50
CA VAL A 626 19.78 -12.14 -5.34
C VAL A 626 19.29 -10.87 -4.67
N ARG A 627 17.98 -10.66 -4.64
CA ARG A 627 17.36 -9.62 -3.82
C ARG A 627 16.95 -10.21 -2.49
N ASP A 628 17.47 -9.67 -1.40
CA ASP A 628 16.98 -9.99 -0.06
C ASP A 628 15.95 -8.95 0.43
N ALA A 629 15.61 -8.98 1.72
CA ALA A 629 14.65 -8.05 2.30
C ALA A 629 15.10 -6.57 2.24
N SER A 630 16.40 -6.31 2.10
CA SER A 630 17.00 -4.98 2.17
C SER A 630 17.57 -4.49 0.83
N ARG A 631 18.23 -5.36 0.06
CA ARG A 631 19.08 -4.95 -1.06
C ARG A 631 19.27 -6.07 -2.08
N PHE A 632 19.93 -5.72 -3.17
CA PHE A 632 20.45 -6.64 -4.16
C PHE A 632 21.91 -7.03 -3.86
N HIS A 633 22.20 -8.28 -4.18
CA HIS A 633 23.52 -8.89 -4.19
C HIS A 633 23.71 -9.49 -5.58
N ARG A 634 24.64 -8.94 -6.35
CA ARG A 634 25.04 -9.53 -7.64
C ARG A 634 26.31 -10.34 -7.40
N PHE A 635 26.17 -11.65 -7.45
CA PHE A 635 27.27 -12.60 -7.35
C PHE A 635 27.79 -12.92 -8.74
N GLU A 636 29.06 -12.61 -9.00
CA GLU A 636 29.68 -12.81 -10.30
C GLU A 636 31.18 -12.99 -10.10
N ASN A 637 31.77 -14.01 -10.75
CA ASN A 637 33.20 -14.29 -10.71
C ASN A 637 33.80 -14.34 -9.29
N GLY A 638 33.11 -14.97 -8.33
CA GLY A 638 33.63 -15.11 -6.97
C GLY A 638 33.40 -13.89 -6.06
N ALA A 639 32.89 -12.79 -6.61
CA ALA A 639 32.65 -11.55 -5.89
C ALA A 639 31.15 -11.29 -5.72
N CYS A 640 30.81 -10.42 -4.78
CA CYS A 640 29.47 -9.86 -4.65
C CYS A 640 29.54 -8.33 -4.79
N SER A 641 28.55 -7.72 -5.45
CA SER A 641 28.41 -6.27 -5.56
C SER A 641 28.40 -5.55 -4.21
N CYS A 642 28.09 -6.25 -3.12
CA CYS A 642 28.11 -5.69 -1.78
C CYS A 642 29.50 -5.44 -1.19
N ARG A 643 30.56 -6.00 -1.77
CA ARG A 643 31.93 -5.95 -1.23
C ARG A 643 32.01 -6.42 0.24
N ASP A 644 31.16 -7.38 0.61
CA ASP A 644 30.95 -7.86 1.98
C ASP A 644 30.53 -6.79 3.01
N TYR A 645 30.16 -5.60 2.54
CA TYR A 645 29.52 -4.55 3.34
C TYR A 645 28.01 -4.67 3.23
N TRP A 646 27.36 -5.44 4.11
CA TRP A 646 25.91 -5.63 4.09
C TRP A 646 25.29 -5.98 5.42
#